data_AF-A0A7X9G9G0-F1
#
_entry.id   AF-A0A7X9G9G0-F1
#
_cell.length_a   1.000
_cell.length_b   1.000
_cell.length_c   1.000
_cell.angle_alpha   90.00
_cell.angle_beta   90.00
_cell.angle_gamma   90.00
#
_symmetry.space_group_name_H-M   'P 1'
#
loop_
_entity.id
_entity.type
_entity.pdbx_description
1 polymer ?
#
loop_
_entity_poly.entity_id
_entity_poly.type
_entity_poly.pdbx_seq_one_letter_code
_entity_poly.pdbx_strand_id
1 'polypeptide(L)'
;DAAGNPVYSRTVSFRPQPQQPPATRAGRPRIPLAVANPHPFPAENWLIRSGIPFPKGALADAGQVRLLHDGRETPTQIVPAAWWPDGSIQWLTLSFAASAPPQETAEYVLEYGQEVKASRAAEAKLASSDADGILIQTGASSFRVNAAGELVLPDGKPVRTRIAPAGDKAGTLATGELPATVTLEENGPIYARVRSSVTFPDAAGEPALTIICRLEAWRGAKVAKLSHSFLVQGQPSHSTFESIDLEVPLSSSSWLASRLDGQPLTFSQNDRAFQRREHELIINQKEPIEARLMGDFTADDKLVVLRHYWEQYPKGVSVADDLLRIELCPDFEAGYYDSFPFNKHSTKIHFYLHQGVYKFRRGLRKTHELLIGAGGAAEAALFQRPLLATAPPTWYCDSKAFYDIAPRDPENFPTYEAHADRNFAAYRRNRESRRDYGMLNFGDWFGERGVHWGNSEYDNTAAFLLQYVRSGDPECFFLADEAEKHVRDVDMKNWDPNPLNIGHVYIHQVGHHGGYYDRSPPGEDAWGWGNGSVTHAWSEGHLWHGFLSGDNEAIAAGLNTADYYIAMRFKRFYDFCALRDPGWHLIMNAAAYQATLDPVYLNASRVIVARVLEFQDDIPRPLPEHQVEPGRTHQVGGWSRMMVPGHCHCEPRHRGNANFMIAILLSGLKYYYAATGDPAAKASLIAGAYYLLDECYSEEVSGFRYTSCPAMSYSRNASPILTEGIAAAFRWTGDQRFAHPLIHGLPANERGSAYSGAYYYRCGPRILADMKAVGLKWDSSTIIPEAFKKPQWLEKAKNAVVVQAEDFSRQGGGECQKISGRPGAWGQIVSYWHADIGHWLEWDIVIPEDGNYAVRFHYATASPEARRDFLVNGQLPCPQAENIAFPATGSFGMNPLDWNYRALVDAEKKDLAIPLRKGRHTIRMINKNDGLAFDFFVLCQL
;
A
#
# COMPACT_ATOMS: atom_id res chain seq x y z
N ASP A 1 -47.85 -3.93 10.97
CA ASP A 1 -48.90 -4.34 11.92
C ASP A 1 -49.68 -5.48 11.26
N ALA A 2 -50.76 -5.97 11.87
CA ALA A 2 -51.58 -7.04 11.27
C ALA A 2 -52.27 -6.63 9.95
N ALA A 3 -52.22 -5.35 9.57
CA ALA A 3 -52.79 -4.82 8.33
C ALA A 3 -51.72 -4.54 7.24
N GLY A 4 -50.46 -4.92 7.47
CA GLY A 4 -49.38 -4.74 6.50
C GLY A 4 -48.75 -3.34 6.51
N ASN A 5 -49.11 -2.45 7.45
CA ASN A 5 -48.43 -1.17 7.58
C ASN A 5 -47.07 -1.34 8.25
N PRO A 6 -46.03 -0.60 7.84
CA PRO A 6 -44.75 -0.61 8.53
C PRO A 6 -44.94 -0.11 9.97
N VAL A 7 -44.54 -0.93 10.94
CA VAL A 7 -44.54 -0.56 12.36
C VAL A 7 -43.14 -0.07 12.68
N TYR A 8 -43.01 1.23 12.88
CA TYR A 8 -41.77 1.84 13.33
C TYR A 8 -41.73 1.77 14.86
N SER A 9 -40.65 1.23 15.42
CA SER A 9 -40.37 1.45 16.84
C SER A 9 -39.84 2.88 17.04
N ARG A 10 -40.04 3.45 18.23
CA ARG A 10 -39.21 4.60 18.67
C ARG A 10 -37.74 4.22 18.46
N THR A 11 -36.92 5.12 17.93
CA THR A 11 -35.48 4.87 17.76
C THR A 11 -34.91 4.34 19.08
N VAL A 12 -34.54 3.06 19.10
CA VAL A 12 -33.86 2.46 20.25
C VAL A 12 -32.38 2.72 20.03
N SER A 13 -31.86 3.77 20.68
CA SER A 13 -30.43 4.05 20.69
C SER A 13 -29.75 3.21 21.76
N PHE A 14 -28.96 2.22 21.34
CA PHE A 14 -28.00 1.57 22.22
C PHE A 14 -26.79 2.48 22.32
N ARG A 15 -26.54 3.07 23.50
CA ARG A 15 -25.23 3.64 23.82
C ARG A 15 -24.55 2.64 24.73
N PRO A 16 -23.43 2.02 24.34
CA PRO A 16 -22.64 1.25 25.30
C PRO A 16 -22.35 2.16 26.49
N GLN A 17 -22.79 1.78 27.69
CA GLN A 17 -22.28 2.42 28.89
C GLN A 17 -20.81 2.01 29.00
N PRO A 18 -19.87 2.96 29.03
CA PRO A 18 -18.48 2.62 29.31
C PRO A 18 -18.44 1.84 30.61
N GLN A 19 -17.83 0.65 30.60
CA GLN A 19 -17.49 0.00 31.85
C GLN A 19 -16.71 1.00 32.70
N GLN A 20 -16.93 0.99 34.02
CA GLN A 20 -16.11 1.80 34.90
C GLN A 20 -14.66 1.32 34.74
N PRO A 21 -13.74 2.17 34.24
CA PRO A 21 -12.38 1.76 34.00
C PRO A 21 -11.70 1.32 35.31
N PRO A 22 -10.77 0.35 35.27
CA PRO A 22 -9.83 0.17 36.38
C PRO A 22 -9.09 1.49 36.63
N ALA A 23 -8.70 1.77 37.87
CA ALA A 23 -7.98 2.98 38.19
C ALA A 23 -6.68 3.09 37.37
N THR A 24 -6.36 4.30 36.91
CA THR A 24 -5.10 4.60 36.21
C THR A 24 -3.91 4.04 36.99
N ARG A 25 -2.86 3.65 36.28
CA ARG A 25 -1.63 3.15 36.89
C ARG A 25 -1.09 4.11 37.97
N ALA A 26 -0.62 3.55 39.08
CA ALA A 26 -0.01 4.31 40.17
C ALA A 26 1.31 4.99 39.76
N GLY A 27 1.68 6.06 40.47
CA GLY A 27 2.91 6.82 40.24
C GLY A 27 2.79 7.87 39.13
N ARG A 28 3.93 8.17 38.51
CA ARG A 28 4.07 9.10 37.37
C ARG A 28 4.89 8.49 36.22
N PRO A 29 4.47 7.36 35.61
CA PRO A 29 5.09 6.88 34.39
C PRO A 29 5.27 7.98 33.33
N ARG A 30 6.36 7.89 32.58
CA ARG A 30 6.79 8.89 31.59
C ARG A 30 6.98 8.22 30.24
N ILE A 31 6.48 8.85 29.18
CA ILE A 31 6.65 8.42 27.79
C ILE A 31 7.38 9.55 27.06
N PRO A 32 8.64 9.37 26.64
CA PRO A 32 9.30 10.37 25.82
C PRO A 32 8.63 10.42 24.44
N LEU A 33 8.49 11.61 23.87
CA LEU A 33 7.98 11.86 22.54
C LEU A 33 9.06 12.64 21.78
N ALA A 34 9.65 12.01 20.77
CA ALA A 34 10.64 12.62 19.92
C ALA A 34 9.96 13.52 18.88
N VAL A 35 10.33 14.79 18.86
CA VAL A 35 9.92 15.76 17.84
C VAL A 35 11.15 16.12 17.00
N ALA A 36 11.37 15.37 15.93
CA ALA A 36 12.49 15.56 15.02
C ALA A 36 12.19 16.69 14.03
N ASN A 37 13.05 17.71 13.98
CA ASN A 37 12.99 18.78 13.00
C ASN A 37 14.04 18.54 11.91
N PRO A 38 13.66 18.12 10.70
CA PRO A 38 14.61 17.89 9.60
C PRO A 38 15.08 19.19 8.93
N HIS A 39 14.47 20.33 9.27
CA HIS A 39 14.65 21.59 8.55
C HIS A 39 15.89 22.36 9.05
N PRO A 40 16.53 23.17 8.18
CA PRO A 40 17.71 23.98 8.55
C PRO A 40 17.36 25.25 9.34
N PHE A 41 16.12 25.40 9.79
CA PHE A 41 15.62 26.53 10.56
C PHE A 41 14.80 26.01 11.76
N PRO A 42 14.63 26.81 12.84
CA PRO A 42 13.85 26.38 13.99
C PRO A 42 12.37 26.30 13.62
N ALA A 43 11.69 25.27 14.11
CA ALA A 43 10.24 25.26 14.13
C ALA A 43 9.79 25.91 15.44
N GLU A 44 8.94 26.92 15.36
CA GLU A 44 8.41 27.62 16.53
C GLU A 44 6.88 27.59 16.51
N ASN A 45 6.28 27.18 17.62
CA ASN A 45 4.83 27.19 17.80
C ASN A 45 4.07 26.50 16.64
N TRP A 46 4.61 25.38 16.13
CA TRP A 46 4.00 24.64 15.02
C TRP A 46 3.05 23.57 15.55
N LEU A 47 1.84 23.47 14.98
CA LEU A 47 0.86 22.50 15.45
C LEU A 47 1.34 21.07 15.21
N ILE A 48 1.37 20.29 16.29
CA ILE A 48 1.42 18.83 16.23
C ILE A 48 0.09 18.30 16.76
N ARG A 49 -0.53 17.42 15.97
CA ARG A 49 -1.59 16.52 16.41
C ARG A 49 -1.05 15.10 16.34
N SER A 50 -1.02 14.41 17.48
CA SER A 50 -0.46 13.06 17.57
C SER A 50 -1.31 12.16 18.44
N GLY A 51 -1.57 10.96 17.94
CA GLY A 51 -2.22 9.87 18.65
C GLY A 51 -1.23 9.05 19.45
N ILE A 52 -1.44 8.95 20.76
CA ILE A 52 -0.63 8.10 21.64
C ILE A 52 -1.51 6.97 22.19
N PRO A 53 -1.19 5.71 21.89
CA PRO A 53 -1.94 4.58 22.45
C PRO A 53 -1.48 4.27 23.88
N PHE A 54 -2.35 3.63 24.65
CA PHE A 54 -2.10 3.17 26.01
C PHE A 54 -2.45 1.68 26.14
N PRO A 55 -1.65 0.90 26.90
CA PRO A 55 -2.02 -0.48 27.22
C PRO A 55 -3.35 -0.56 27.97
N LYS A 56 -4.06 -1.68 27.79
CA LYS A 56 -5.29 -1.96 28.55
C LYS A 56 -5.06 -1.84 30.05
N GLY A 57 -5.92 -1.08 30.72
CA GLY A 57 -5.89 -0.79 32.15
C GLY A 57 -4.85 0.26 32.58
N ALA A 58 -4.09 0.86 31.66
CA ALA A 58 -3.04 1.81 32.03
C ALA A 58 -3.58 3.20 32.41
N LEU A 59 -4.62 3.67 31.72
CA LEU A 59 -5.16 5.02 31.85
C LEU A 59 -6.70 5.02 31.90
N ALA A 60 -7.26 5.56 32.96
CA ALA A 60 -8.71 5.67 33.18
C ALA A 60 -9.28 7.04 32.81
N ASP A 61 -8.49 8.10 33.03
CA ASP A 61 -8.93 9.49 32.91
C ASP A 61 -7.86 10.35 32.22
N ALA A 62 -8.24 11.06 31.15
CA ALA A 62 -7.35 11.99 30.46
C ALA A 62 -6.88 13.17 31.32
N GLY A 63 -7.61 13.51 32.41
CA GLY A 63 -7.19 14.52 33.39
C GLY A 63 -5.94 14.12 34.19
N GLN A 64 -5.54 12.86 34.12
CA GLN A 64 -4.34 12.29 34.75
C GLN A 64 -3.17 12.18 33.77
N VAL A 65 -3.13 13.08 32.77
CA VAL A 65 -2.09 13.18 31.76
C VAL A 65 -1.66 14.64 31.61
N ARG A 66 -0.37 14.88 31.42
CA ARG A 66 0.18 16.19 31.05
C ARG A 66 1.39 16.02 30.14
N LEU A 67 1.64 17.02 29.30
CA LEU A 67 2.82 17.08 28.45
C LEU A 67 3.85 18.02 29.06
N LEU A 68 5.12 17.60 29.08
CA LEU A 68 6.23 18.42 29.54
C LEU A 68 7.23 18.68 28.41
N HIS A 69 7.89 19.83 28.45
CA HIS A 69 9.07 20.17 27.67
C HIS A 69 10.06 20.89 28.59
N ASP A 70 11.30 20.44 28.65
CA ASP A 70 12.33 20.95 29.59
C ASP A 70 11.86 21.00 31.06
N GLY A 71 11.09 19.99 31.48
CA GLY A 71 10.54 19.88 32.83
C GLY A 71 9.40 20.85 33.16
N ARG A 72 8.97 21.68 32.19
CA ARG A 72 7.83 22.60 32.31
C ARG A 72 6.63 22.04 31.58
N GLU A 73 5.43 22.30 32.11
CA GLU A 73 4.20 21.83 31.48
C GLU A 73 3.90 22.63 30.20
N THR A 74 3.67 21.91 29.10
CA THR A 74 3.32 22.44 27.79
C THR A 74 1.80 22.48 27.66
N PRO A 75 1.19 23.65 27.34
CA PRO A 75 -0.23 23.74 27.07
C PRO A 75 -0.65 22.76 25.96
N THR A 76 -1.53 21.82 26.32
CA THR A 76 -1.91 20.70 25.45
C THR A 76 -3.39 20.43 25.56
N GLN A 77 -4.05 20.25 24.43
CA GLN A 77 -5.41 19.73 24.37
C GLN A 77 -5.35 18.20 24.26
N ILE A 78 -5.91 17.52 25.25
CA ILE A 78 -5.87 16.05 25.39
C ILE A 78 -7.29 15.52 25.25
N VAL A 79 -7.53 14.67 24.24
CA VAL A 79 -8.86 14.14 23.93
C VAL A 79 -8.79 12.61 23.79
N PRO A 80 -9.57 11.84 24.58
CA PRO A 80 -9.76 10.41 24.33
C PRO A 80 -10.38 10.15 22.95
N ALA A 81 -9.78 9.24 22.19
CA ALA A 81 -10.23 8.89 20.84
C ALA A 81 -10.82 7.46 20.74
N ALA A 82 -10.37 6.53 21.58
CA ALA A 82 -10.89 5.16 21.64
C ALA A 82 -10.61 4.52 23.01
N TRP A 83 -11.29 3.40 23.28
CA TRP A 83 -11.30 2.71 24.58
C TRP A 83 -11.06 1.22 24.44
N TRP A 84 -10.53 0.62 25.49
CA TRP A 84 -10.47 -0.83 25.67
C TRP A 84 -11.80 -1.38 26.20
N PRO A 85 -12.07 -2.70 26.05
CA PRO A 85 -13.29 -3.32 26.57
C PRO A 85 -13.52 -3.17 28.09
N ASP A 86 -12.46 -2.92 28.88
CA ASP A 86 -12.56 -2.66 30.32
C ASP A 86 -12.86 -1.20 30.67
N GLY A 87 -13.10 -0.35 29.67
CA GLY A 87 -13.38 1.08 29.82
C GLY A 87 -12.14 1.97 29.88
N SER A 88 -10.94 1.40 30.00
CA SER A 88 -9.70 2.20 30.00
C SER A 88 -9.45 2.86 28.63
N ILE A 89 -8.79 4.01 28.63
CA ILE A 89 -8.47 4.76 27.41
C ILE A 89 -7.45 3.96 26.60
N GLN A 90 -7.76 3.71 25.34
CA GLN A 90 -6.84 3.05 24.39
C GLN A 90 -6.04 4.09 23.62
N TRP A 91 -6.66 5.19 23.19
CA TRP A 91 -6.01 6.23 22.39
C TRP A 91 -6.29 7.62 22.95
N LEU A 92 -5.25 8.45 23.04
CA LEU A 92 -5.35 9.88 23.25
C LEU A 92 -4.87 10.63 22.01
N THR A 93 -5.64 11.62 21.56
CA THR A 93 -5.18 12.66 20.64
C THR A 93 -4.62 13.82 21.45
N LEU A 94 -3.36 14.15 21.21
CA LEU A 94 -2.68 15.32 21.77
C LEU A 94 -2.58 16.39 20.69
N SER A 95 -3.10 17.59 20.97
CA SER A 95 -2.87 18.78 20.13
C SER A 95 -2.10 19.83 20.93
N PHE A 96 -0.91 20.18 20.46
CA PHE A 96 -0.07 21.21 21.07
C PHE A 96 0.74 21.95 20.02
N ALA A 97 1.19 23.16 20.35
CA ALA A 97 2.10 23.90 19.49
C ALA A 97 3.53 23.61 19.94
N ALA A 98 4.30 22.93 19.09
CA ALA A 98 5.65 22.47 19.36
C ALA A 98 6.69 23.47 18.86
N SER A 99 7.79 23.56 19.61
CA SER A 99 9.04 24.16 19.14
C SER A 99 10.15 23.10 19.10
N ALA A 100 11.02 23.18 18.09
CA ALA A 100 12.16 22.29 17.91
C ALA A 100 13.32 23.02 17.20
N PRO A 101 14.58 22.85 17.67
CA PRO A 101 15.74 23.48 17.02
C PRO A 101 15.97 22.95 15.60
N PRO A 102 16.72 23.67 14.74
CA PRO A 102 17.06 23.20 13.39
C PRO A 102 17.83 21.88 13.41
N GLN A 103 17.46 20.93 12.54
CA GLN A 103 18.19 19.67 12.32
C GLN A 103 18.46 18.85 13.60
N GLU A 104 17.62 19.03 14.61
CA GLU A 104 17.72 18.40 15.92
C GLU A 104 16.40 17.74 16.31
N THR A 105 16.43 16.93 17.37
CA THR A 105 15.23 16.32 17.96
C THR A 105 14.97 16.95 19.31
N ALA A 106 13.81 17.62 19.45
CA ALA A 106 13.32 18.08 20.73
C ALA A 106 12.60 16.93 21.45
N GLU A 107 12.88 16.75 22.74
CA GLU A 107 12.17 15.81 23.58
C GLU A 107 10.99 16.50 24.29
N TYR A 108 9.81 15.91 24.12
CA TYR A 108 8.65 16.17 24.96
C TYR A 108 8.39 14.93 25.81
N VAL A 109 7.83 15.09 27.00
CA VAL A 109 7.56 13.96 27.90
C VAL A 109 6.10 13.95 28.29
N LEU A 110 5.38 12.92 27.87
CA LEU A 110 4.01 12.67 28.32
C LEU A 110 4.06 11.95 29.66
N GLU A 111 3.67 12.65 30.72
CA GLU A 111 3.49 12.04 32.04
C GLU A 111 2.03 11.63 32.23
N TYR A 112 1.83 10.42 32.75
CA TYR A 112 0.50 9.94 33.15
C TYR A 112 0.58 9.21 34.48
N GLY A 113 -0.55 9.07 35.18
CA GLY A 113 -0.62 8.31 36.43
C GLY A 113 -1.51 8.94 37.49
N GLN A 114 -1.83 8.20 38.55
CA GLN A 114 -2.71 8.70 39.63
C GLN A 114 -2.19 9.98 40.33
N GLU A 115 -0.88 10.18 40.32
CA GLU A 115 -0.23 11.36 40.91
C GLU A 115 -0.10 12.53 39.93
N VAL A 116 -0.46 12.32 38.65
CA VAL A 116 -0.44 13.36 37.62
C VAL A 116 -1.75 14.12 37.64
N LYS A 117 -1.65 15.45 37.63
CA LYS A 117 -2.78 16.36 37.46
C LYS A 117 -2.40 17.34 36.38
N ALA A 118 -3.20 17.41 35.30
CA ALA A 118 -3.06 18.45 34.32
C ALA A 118 -3.25 19.83 34.98
N SER A 119 -2.36 20.77 34.70
CA SER A 119 -2.58 22.17 35.00
C SER A 119 -3.73 22.67 34.13
N ARG A 120 -4.90 22.87 34.73
CA ARG A 120 -6.01 23.56 34.07
C ARG A 120 -5.67 25.05 33.99
N ALA A 121 -4.83 25.45 33.04
CA ALA A 121 -4.84 26.84 32.61
C ALA A 121 -6.23 27.10 32.01
N ALA A 122 -7.00 27.99 32.64
CA ALA A 122 -8.31 28.42 32.15
C ALA A 122 -8.12 29.33 30.94
N GLU A 123 -7.56 28.79 29.87
CA GLU A 123 -7.45 29.50 28.60
C GLU A 123 -8.80 29.47 27.89
N ALA A 124 -9.25 30.64 27.42
CA ALA A 124 -10.44 30.74 26.60
C ALA A 124 -10.31 29.87 25.35
N LYS A 125 -11.42 29.25 24.95
CA LYS A 125 -11.54 28.54 23.68
C LYS A 125 -11.18 29.48 22.52
N LEU A 126 -10.54 28.95 21.47
CA LEU A 126 -10.08 29.77 20.33
C LEU A 126 -11.22 30.27 19.45
N ALA A 127 -12.34 29.54 19.36
CA ALA A 127 -13.42 29.86 18.44
C ALA A 127 -14.73 30.29 19.14
N SER A 128 -15.44 31.22 18.51
CA SER A 128 -16.77 31.69 18.91
C SER A 128 -17.70 31.84 17.70
N SER A 129 -18.98 31.58 17.88
CA SER A 129 -20.02 31.75 16.85
C SER A 129 -20.81 33.03 17.08
N ASP A 130 -21.13 33.72 15.98
CA ASP A 130 -21.97 34.92 15.96
C ASP A 130 -22.85 34.93 14.68
N ALA A 131 -23.54 36.06 14.41
CA ALA A 131 -24.42 36.18 13.24
C ALA A 131 -23.67 36.18 11.90
N ASP A 132 -22.38 36.55 11.89
CA ASP A 132 -21.56 36.66 10.69
C ASP A 132 -20.82 35.35 10.39
N GLY A 133 -20.85 34.36 11.30
CA GLY A 133 -20.29 33.02 11.13
C GLY A 133 -19.51 32.55 12.35
N ILE A 134 -18.35 31.94 12.14
CA ILE A 134 -17.48 31.43 13.20
C ILE A 134 -16.11 32.09 13.11
N LEU A 135 -15.72 32.79 14.17
CA LEU A 135 -14.42 33.44 14.32
C LEU A 135 -13.48 32.54 15.13
N ILE A 136 -12.25 32.35 14.64
CA ILE A 136 -11.14 31.73 15.38
C ILE A 136 -10.10 32.81 15.68
N GLN A 137 -9.76 32.99 16.95
CA GLN A 137 -8.76 33.94 17.43
C GLN A 137 -7.55 33.19 17.96
N THR A 138 -6.44 33.21 17.22
CA THR A 138 -5.20 32.52 17.63
C THR A 138 -4.39 33.33 18.63
N GLY A 139 -4.68 34.63 18.76
CA GLY A 139 -3.89 35.60 19.52
C GLY A 139 -2.83 36.31 18.67
N ALA A 140 -2.34 35.67 17.60
CA ALA A 140 -1.44 36.27 16.62
C ALA A 140 -2.16 36.69 15.32
N SER A 141 -3.33 36.09 15.04
CA SER A 141 -4.17 36.38 13.89
C SER A 141 -5.64 36.03 14.22
N SER A 142 -6.54 36.37 13.29
CA SER A 142 -7.95 36.00 13.34
C SER A 142 -8.42 35.51 11.99
N PHE A 143 -9.13 34.38 11.98
CA PHE A 143 -9.70 33.79 10.78
C PHE A 143 -11.19 33.59 10.98
N ARG A 144 -12.01 33.96 10.00
CA ARG A 144 -13.46 33.79 10.08
C ARG A 144 -13.94 32.89 8.96
N VAL A 145 -14.82 31.94 9.27
CA VAL A 145 -15.66 31.29 8.25
C VAL A 145 -17.01 31.97 8.29
N ASN A 146 -17.37 32.67 7.23
CA ASN A 146 -18.62 33.43 7.19
C ASN A 146 -19.85 32.51 7.06
N ALA A 147 -21.05 33.06 7.23
CA ALA A 147 -22.30 32.31 7.08
C ALA A 147 -22.51 31.68 5.68
N ALA A 148 -21.82 32.19 4.66
CA ALA A 148 -21.81 31.64 3.31
C ALA A 148 -20.73 30.55 3.10
N GLY A 149 -20.05 30.13 4.18
CA GLY A 149 -19.10 29.03 4.19
C GLY A 149 -17.70 29.38 3.66
N GLU A 150 -17.40 30.65 3.43
CA GLU A 150 -16.12 31.13 2.89
C GLU A 150 -15.16 31.52 4.02
N LEU A 151 -13.87 31.21 3.85
CA LEU A 151 -12.82 31.73 4.73
C LEU A 151 -12.62 33.21 4.42
N VAL A 152 -12.88 34.09 5.38
CA VAL A 152 -12.60 35.51 5.32
C VAL A 152 -11.23 35.77 5.93
N LEU A 153 -10.33 36.34 5.13
CA LEU A 153 -8.99 36.73 5.54
C LEU A 153 -9.03 37.99 6.42
N PRO A 154 -7.96 38.33 7.15
CA PRO A 154 -7.93 39.49 8.05
C PRO A 154 -8.26 40.85 7.41
N ASP A 155 -8.12 40.98 6.08
CA ASP A 155 -8.47 42.19 5.31
C ASP A 155 -9.97 42.29 4.97
N GLY A 156 -10.76 41.29 5.35
CA GLY A 156 -12.21 41.24 5.18
C GLY A 156 -12.68 40.60 3.87
N LYS A 157 -11.78 40.13 2.99
CA LYS A 157 -12.17 39.50 1.72
C LYS A 157 -12.29 37.97 1.84
N PRO A 158 -13.29 37.34 1.21
CA PRO A 158 -13.47 35.89 1.25
C PRO A 158 -12.62 35.15 0.22
N VAL A 159 -12.05 34.02 0.63
CA VAL A 159 -11.50 32.99 -0.26
C VAL A 159 -12.67 32.25 -0.92
N ARG A 160 -12.74 32.32 -2.24
CA ARG A 160 -13.90 31.86 -3.02
C ARG A 160 -13.53 30.71 -3.94
N THR A 161 -14.35 29.65 -3.96
CA THR A 161 -14.21 28.58 -4.95
C THR A 161 -15.11 28.89 -6.16
N ARG A 162 -14.56 28.77 -7.37
CA ARG A 162 -15.31 28.81 -8.64
C ARG A 162 -15.27 27.46 -9.32
N ILE A 163 -16.38 27.09 -9.94
CA ILE A 163 -16.54 25.83 -10.67
C ILE A 163 -17.15 26.14 -12.03
N ALA A 164 -16.53 25.63 -13.08
CA ALA A 164 -17.06 25.63 -14.43
C ALA A 164 -17.46 24.18 -14.80
N PRO A 165 -18.75 23.81 -14.73
CA PRO A 165 -19.23 22.56 -15.32
C PRO A 165 -19.10 22.61 -16.84
N ALA A 166 -18.88 21.48 -17.50
CA ALA A 166 -18.74 21.47 -18.95
C ALA A 166 -20.09 21.63 -19.68
N GLY A 167 -20.10 22.35 -20.80
CA GLY A 167 -21.20 22.43 -21.79
C GLY A 167 -21.80 23.82 -22.00
N ASP A 168 -22.28 24.09 -23.22
CA ASP A 168 -22.65 25.41 -23.78
C ASP A 168 -23.63 26.30 -22.96
N LYS A 169 -24.28 25.77 -21.92
CA LYS A 169 -25.22 26.50 -21.05
C LYS A 169 -24.83 26.50 -19.58
N ALA A 170 -23.70 25.91 -19.21
CA ALA A 170 -23.22 25.89 -17.84
C ALA A 170 -22.57 27.24 -17.51
N GLY A 171 -23.22 28.04 -16.66
CA GLY A 171 -22.57 29.20 -16.06
C GLY A 171 -21.54 28.78 -15.03
N THR A 172 -20.52 29.61 -14.80
CA THR A 172 -19.62 29.45 -13.65
C THR A 172 -20.40 29.64 -12.35
N LEU A 173 -20.24 28.70 -11.42
CA LEU A 173 -20.84 28.78 -10.09
C LEU A 173 -19.77 29.14 -9.06
N ALA A 174 -20.15 29.82 -7.98
CA ALA A 174 -19.21 30.13 -6.90
C ALA A 174 -19.78 29.92 -5.49
N THR A 175 -18.88 29.66 -4.53
CA THR A 175 -19.22 29.82 -3.11
C THR A 175 -19.59 31.28 -2.81
N GLY A 176 -20.33 31.53 -1.74
CA GLY A 176 -20.86 32.87 -1.44
C GLY A 176 -22.18 33.20 -2.15
N GLU A 177 -22.49 32.52 -3.27
CA GLU A 177 -23.74 32.70 -4.03
C GLU A 177 -24.84 31.70 -3.64
N LEU A 178 -24.46 30.63 -2.93
CA LEU A 178 -25.34 29.54 -2.50
C LEU A 178 -25.32 29.38 -0.96
N PRO A 179 -26.39 28.82 -0.37
CA PRO A 179 -26.41 28.53 1.06
C PRO A 179 -25.29 27.58 1.48
N ALA A 180 -24.72 27.83 2.65
CA ALA A 180 -23.70 26.98 3.25
C ALA A 180 -24.18 26.39 4.57
N THR A 181 -23.61 25.24 4.93
CA THR A 181 -23.64 24.73 6.31
C THR A 181 -22.29 25.01 6.94
N VAL A 182 -22.26 25.64 8.12
CA VAL A 182 -21.03 25.96 8.86
C VAL A 182 -21.12 25.36 10.26
N THR A 183 -20.14 24.55 10.64
CA THR A 183 -20.15 23.78 11.89
C THR A 183 -18.79 23.87 12.58
N LEU A 184 -18.81 24.16 13.88
CA LEU A 184 -17.63 24.05 14.74
C LEU A 184 -17.40 22.58 15.11
N GLU A 185 -16.38 21.94 14.52
CA GLU A 185 -16.09 20.52 14.75
C GLU A 185 -15.26 20.30 16.02
N GLU A 186 -14.25 21.14 16.26
CA GLU A 186 -13.41 21.08 17.45
C GLU A 186 -13.14 22.50 17.96
N ASN A 187 -13.19 22.70 19.28
CA ASN A 187 -12.92 24.00 19.89
C ASN A 187 -12.36 23.85 21.31
N GLY A 188 -11.05 24.00 21.44
CA GLY A 188 -10.40 24.13 22.74
C GLY A 188 -9.40 25.29 22.75
N PRO A 189 -8.58 25.37 23.79
CA PRO A 189 -7.68 26.50 23.99
C PRO A 189 -6.49 26.48 23.04
N ILE A 190 -6.05 25.32 22.54
CA ILE A 190 -4.85 25.24 21.68
C ILE A 190 -5.19 25.10 20.21
N TYR A 191 -6.30 24.45 19.88
CA TYR A 191 -6.67 24.11 18.51
C TYR A 191 -8.18 24.27 18.31
N ALA A 192 -8.58 24.76 17.15
CA ALA A 192 -9.96 24.78 16.70
C ALA A 192 -10.05 24.38 15.22
N ARG A 193 -11.15 23.71 14.88
CA ARG A 193 -11.50 23.32 13.51
C ARG A 193 -12.94 23.68 13.18
N VAL A 194 -13.12 24.38 12.06
CA VAL A 194 -14.42 24.76 11.52
C VAL A 194 -14.60 24.10 10.16
N ARG A 195 -15.74 23.43 9.96
CA ARG A 195 -16.13 22.87 8.68
C ARG A 195 -17.19 23.75 8.03
N SER A 196 -17.07 23.98 6.72
CA SER A 196 -18.15 24.48 5.88
C SER A 196 -18.44 23.53 4.72
N SER A 197 -19.68 23.54 4.23
CA SER A 197 -20.04 22.83 3.00
C SER A 197 -21.07 23.58 2.18
N VAL A 198 -20.85 23.63 0.86
CA VAL A 198 -21.72 24.28 -0.13
C VAL A 198 -22.00 23.29 -1.26
N THR A 199 -23.28 23.00 -1.52
CA THR A 199 -23.71 22.08 -2.57
C THR A 199 -24.18 22.84 -3.80
N PHE A 200 -23.56 22.55 -4.94
CA PHE A 200 -23.88 23.10 -6.25
C PHE A 200 -24.88 22.18 -6.96
N PRO A 201 -26.03 22.71 -7.42
CA PRO A 201 -26.99 21.94 -8.19
C PRO A 201 -26.58 21.79 -9.66
N ASP A 202 -27.10 20.79 -10.35
CA ASP A 202 -27.08 20.70 -11.81
C ASP A 202 -28.21 21.54 -12.43
N ALA A 203 -28.33 21.50 -13.76
CA ALA A 203 -29.37 22.22 -14.50
C ALA A 203 -30.81 21.79 -14.13
N ALA A 204 -31.00 20.62 -13.51
CA ALA A 204 -32.29 20.13 -13.04
C ALA A 204 -32.55 20.48 -11.56
N GLY A 205 -31.59 21.10 -10.87
CA GLY A 205 -31.69 21.43 -9.44
C GLY A 205 -31.21 20.32 -8.51
N GLU A 206 -30.70 19.20 -9.03
CA GLU A 206 -30.22 18.07 -8.24
C GLU A 206 -28.75 18.28 -7.81
N PRO A 207 -28.29 17.73 -6.67
CA PRO A 207 -26.91 17.89 -6.24
C PRO A 207 -25.88 17.38 -7.28
N ALA A 208 -25.05 18.28 -7.81
CA ALA A 208 -24.02 17.96 -8.79
C ALA A 208 -22.64 17.78 -8.14
N LEU A 209 -22.26 18.72 -7.28
CA LEU A 209 -20.96 18.76 -6.62
C LEU A 209 -21.05 19.50 -5.29
N THR A 210 -20.39 19.01 -4.25
CA THR A 210 -20.29 19.72 -2.96
C THR A 210 -18.85 20.11 -2.69
N ILE A 211 -18.63 21.38 -2.37
CA ILE A 211 -17.37 21.86 -1.81
C ILE A 211 -17.44 21.72 -0.29
N ILE A 212 -16.43 21.09 0.29
CA ILE A 212 -16.27 20.90 1.74
C ILE A 212 -14.95 21.55 2.13
N CYS A 213 -14.99 22.56 2.99
CA CYS A 213 -13.80 23.21 3.51
C CYS A 213 -13.66 22.92 5.00
N ARG A 214 -12.43 22.67 5.47
CA ARG A 214 -12.11 22.63 6.90
C ARG A 214 -10.96 23.56 7.20
N LEU A 215 -11.25 24.57 8.00
CA LEU A 215 -10.26 25.52 8.50
C LEU A 215 -9.75 25.04 9.85
N GLU A 216 -8.44 24.87 9.96
CA GLU A 216 -7.72 24.49 11.17
C GLU A 216 -6.76 25.62 11.57
N ALA A 217 -6.87 26.08 12.82
CA ALA A 217 -5.95 27.08 13.37
C ALA A 217 -5.64 26.77 14.84
N TRP A 218 -4.48 27.23 15.29
CA TRP A 218 -3.97 26.95 16.63
C TRP A 218 -3.45 28.21 17.31
N ARG A 219 -3.31 28.16 18.64
CA ARG A 219 -2.85 29.29 19.45
C ARG A 219 -1.49 29.80 18.97
N GLY A 220 -1.35 31.11 18.85
CA GLY A 220 -0.14 31.80 18.36
C GLY A 220 0.11 31.72 16.85
N ALA A 221 -0.71 31.00 16.08
CA ALA A 221 -0.50 30.87 14.63
C ALA A 221 -0.87 32.15 13.87
N LYS A 222 -0.03 32.54 12.90
CA LYS A 222 -0.30 33.60 11.91
C LYS A 222 -0.88 33.07 10.60
N VAL A 223 -0.84 31.75 10.44
CA VAL A 223 -1.36 30.98 9.31
C VAL A 223 -2.50 30.07 9.77
N ALA A 224 -3.35 29.67 8.84
CA ALA A 224 -4.34 28.62 9.03
C ALA A 224 -4.21 27.57 7.93
N LYS A 225 -4.47 26.32 8.28
CA LYS A 225 -4.58 25.22 7.31
C LYS A 225 -6.02 25.16 6.80
N LEU A 226 -6.18 25.07 5.49
CA LEU A 226 -7.46 24.90 4.82
C LEU A 226 -7.44 23.59 4.02
N SER A 227 -8.21 22.59 4.45
CA SER A 227 -8.52 21.43 3.60
C SER A 227 -9.71 21.79 2.71
N HIS A 228 -9.53 21.73 1.40
CA HIS A 228 -10.56 21.97 0.39
C HIS A 228 -10.86 20.67 -0.36
N SER A 229 -12.09 20.18 -0.27
CA SER A 229 -12.52 18.98 -0.98
C SER A 229 -13.64 19.31 -1.96
N PHE A 230 -13.59 18.74 -3.16
CA PHE A 230 -14.77 18.60 -4.00
C PHE A 230 -15.30 17.16 -3.94
N LEU A 231 -16.61 17.01 -3.78
CA LEU A 231 -17.33 15.72 -3.75
C LEU A 231 -18.33 15.67 -4.90
N VAL A 232 -18.18 14.71 -5.80
CA VAL A 232 -18.99 14.61 -7.02
C VAL A 232 -20.27 13.82 -6.75
N GLN A 233 -21.42 14.43 -7.00
CA GLN A 233 -22.75 13.84 -6.75
C GLN A 233 -23.59 13.66 -8.02
N GLY A 234 -23.19 14.31 -9.12
CA GLY A 234 -23.90 14.36 -10.40
C GLY A 234 -24.06 13.00 -11.10
N GLN A 235 -23.69 12.89 -12.37
CA GLN A 235 -24.03 11.72 -13.19
C GLN A 235 -23.43 10.40 -12.64
N PRO A 236 -24.19 9.28 -12.66
CA PRO A 236 -23.71 7.99 -12.12
C PRO A 236 -22.43 7.47 -12.80
N SER A 237 -22.28 7.72 -14.11
CA SER A 237 -21.08 7.37 -14.87
C SER A 237 -19.98 8.39 -14.60
N HIS A 238 -20.02 9.57 -15.23
CA HIS A 238 -19.07 10.65 -15.02
C HIS A 238 -19.75 12.01 -15.17
N SER A 239 -19.47 12.92 -14.24
CA SER A 239 -19.73 14.35 -14.38
C SER A 239 -18.50 15.03 -15.00
N THR A 240 -18.73 16.08 -15.77
CA THR A 240 -17.68 16.79 -16.52
C THR A 240 -17.52 18.22 -16.06
N PHE A 241 -16.27 18.63 -15.84
CA PHE A 241 -15.91 19.99 -15.42
C PHE A 241 -14.78 20.52 -16.31
N GLU A 242 -14.81 21.81 -16.62
CA GLU A 242 -13.75 22.53 -17.32
C GLU A 242 -12.71 23.04 -16.32
N SER A 243 -13.18 23.67 -15.22
CA SER A 243 -12.28 24.13 -14.16
C SER A 243 -12.86 24.05 -12.74
N ILE A 244 -11.96 23.99 -11.77
CA ILE A 244 -12.22 24.22 -10.34
C ILE A 244 -11.08 25.07 -9.79
N ASP A 245 -11.40 26.29 -9.38
CA ASP A 245 -10.44 27.31 -9.02
C ASP A 245 -10.70 27.86 -7.62
N LEU A 246 -9.65 28.20 -6.89
CA LEU A 246 -9.69 28.86 -5.60
C LEU A 246 -9.11 30.27 -5.71
N GLU A 247 -9.95 31.27 -5.54
CA GLU A 247 -9.57 32.68 -5.53
C GLU A 247 -9.18 33.09 -4.11
N VAL A 248 -7.89 33.37 -3.91
CA VAL A 248 -7.35 33.84 -2.63
C VAL A 248 -7.14 35.35 -2.73
N PRO A 249 -7.91 36.19 -2.02
CA PRO A 249 -7.98 37.63 -2.26
C PRO A 249 -6.79 38.41 -1.68
N LEU A 250 -5.57 37.93 -1.95
CA LEU A 250 -4.31 38.54 -1.57
C LEU A 250 -3.69 39.19 -2.82
N SER A 251 -3.53 40.51 -2.80
CA SER A 251 -2.87 41.24 -3.87
C SER A 251 -1.37 41.40 -3.60
N SER A 252 -0.55 41.31 -4.64
CA SER A 252 0.86 41.69 -4.62
C SER A 252 1.30 42.05 -6.03
N SER A 253 2.26 42.97 -6.17
CA SER A 253 2.89 43.27 -7.46
C SER A 253 3.82 42.15 -7.93
N SER A 254 4.29 41.30 -7.00
CA SER A 254 5.25 40.24 -7.26
C SER A 254 5.06 39.08 -6.28
N TRP A 255 4.88 37.88 -6.82
CA TRP A 255 4.86 36.62 -6.08
C TRP A 255 6.07 35.78 -6.42
N LEU A 256 6.64 35.10 -5.43
CA LEU A 256 7.71 34.14 -5.62
C LEU A 256 7.19 32.73 -5.35
N ALA A 257 7.60 31.75 -6.17
CA ALA A 257 7.37 30.33 -5.87
C ALA A 257 8.64 29.50 -6.10
N SER A 258 8.91 28.57 -5.20
CA SER A 258 10.08 27.71 -5.31
C SER A 258 9.88 26.65 -6.38
N ARG A 259 10.99 26.23 -6.99
CA ARG A 259 11.07 25.06 -7.86
C ARG A 259 11.73 23.91 -7.12
N LEU A 260 11.29 22.68 -7.38
CA LEU A 260 11.98 21.48 -6.89
C LEU A 260 13.43 21.46 -7.40
N ASP A 261 13.58 21.77 -8.69
CA ASP A 261 14.85 21.84 -9.40
C ASP A 261 15.02 23.23 -10.03
N GLY A 262 16.02 23.99 -9.59
CA GLY A 262 16.39 25.29 -10.14
C GLY A 262 16.06 26.48 -9.25
N GLN A 263 16.21 27.69 -9.80
CA GLN A 263 15.92 28.94 -9.09
C GLN A 263 14.42 29.19 -8.96
N PRO A 264 13.95 29.86 -7.89
CA PRO A 264 12.55 30.27 -7.77
C PRO A 264 12.05 31.09 -8.97
N LEU A 265 10.75 31.02 -9.23
CA LEU A 265 10.08 31.83 -10.25
C LEU A 265 9.39 33.03 -9.62
N THR A 266 9.42 34.15 -10.35
CA THR A 266 8.69 35.37 -10.00
C THR A 266 7.48 35.52 -10.92
N PHE A 267 6.31 35.81 -10.34
CA PHE A 267 5.06 36.06 -11.04
C PHE A 267 4.59 37.49 -10.78
N SER A 268 4.41 38.24 -11.86
CA SER A 268 3.85 39.58 -11.88
C SER A 268 2.36 39.52 -12.24
N GLN A 269 1.68 40.66 -12.19
CA GLN A 269 0.30 40.82 -12.62
C GLN A 269 0.08 40.23 -14.03
N ASN A 270 -0.98 39.43 -14.19
CA ASN A 270 -1.35 38.67 -15.39
C ASN A 270 -0.44 37.48 -15.74
N ASP A 271 0.57 37.17 -14.94
CA ASP A 271 1.31 35.93 -15.11
C ASP A 271 0.44 34.73 -14.72
N ARG A 272 0.61 33.63 -15.46
CA ARG A 272 0.00 32.33 -15.18
C ARG A 272 1.03 31.23 -15.36
N ALA A 273 1.12 30.32 -14.40
CA ALA A 273 1.86 29.07 -14.53
C ALA A 273 0.91 27.87 -14.55
N PHE A 274 1.16 26.93 -15.43
CA PHE A 274 0.40 25.69 -15.57
C PHE A 274 1.34 24.49 -15.53
N GLN A 275 1.36 23.79 -14.39
CA GLN A 275 2.03 22.50 -14.23
C GLN A 275 1.17 21.43 -14.92
N ARG A 276 1.36 21.30 -16.23
CA ARG A 276 0.55 20.43 -17.09
C ARG A 276 0.83 18.96 -16.86
N ARG A 277 2.10 18.60 -16.63
CA ARG A 277 2.56 17.24 -16.27
C ARG A 277 3.53 17.30 -15.10
N GLU A 278 3.90 16.17 -14.51
CA GLU A 278 4.78 16.11 -13.33
C GLU A 278 6.17 16.73 -13.54
N HIS A 279 6.60 16.92 -14.78
CA HIS A 279 7.90 17.51 -15.12
C HIS A 279 7.75 18.71 -16.06
N GLU A 280 6.53 19.07 -16.45
CA GLU A 280 6.29 20.04 -17.52
C GLU A 280 5.49 21.23 -17.00
N LEU A 281 6.10 22.41 -17.08
CA LEU A 281 5.54 23.69 -16.65
C LEU A 281 5.41 24.63 -17.84
N ILE A 282 4.25 25.26 -17.98
CA ILE A 282 4.00 26.31 -18.98
C ILE A 282 3.84 27.63 -18.24
N ILE A 283 4.51 28.68 -18.70
CA ILE A 283 4.40 30.03 -18.13
C ILE A 283 3.89 30.97 -19.22
N ASN A 284 2.79 31.67 -18.95
CA ASN A 284 2.17 32.67 -19.84
C ASN A 284 1.92 32.14 -21.26
N GLN A 285 1.45 30.90 -21.36
CA GLN A 285 1.17 30.21 -22.63
C GLN A 285 2.36 30.15 -23.61
N LYS A 286 3.60 30.20 -23.08
CA LYS A 286 4.83 29.98 -23.84
C LYS A 286 5.13 28.49 -23.99
N GLU A 287 6.20 28.17 -24.71
CA GLU A 287 6.73 26.81 -24.82
C GLU A 287 6.92 26.16 -23.44
N PRO A 288 6.56 24.87 -23.27
CA PRO A 288 6.75 24.16 -22.02
C PRO A 288 8.24 24.04 -21.64
N ILE A 289 8.53 24.14 -20.34
CA ILE A 289 9.86 23.93 -19.77
C ILE A 289 9.84 22.73 -18.81
N GLU A 290 11.00 22.07 -18.65
CA GLU A 290 11.18 21.06 -17.61
C GLU A 290 11.35 21.73 -16.25
N ALA A 291 10.28 21.72 -15.45
CA ALA A 291 10.25 22.33 -14.13
C ALA A 291 9.10 21.76 -13.28
N ARG A 292 9.29 21.84 -11.96
CA ARG A 292 8.33 21.42 -10.93
C ARG A 292 8.17 22.56 -9.93
N LEU A 293 6.96 23.09 -9.80
CA LEU A 293 6.63 24.06 -8.76
C LEU A 293 6.34 23.36 -7.44
N MET A 294 6.92 23.87 -6.34
CA MET A 294 6.66 23.35 -5.00
C MET A 294 5.27 23.75 -4.48
N GLY A 295 4.71 24.84 -5.01
CA GLY A 295 3.39 25.35 -4.62
C GLY A 295 3.40 26.28 -3.42
N ASP A 296 4.55 26.89 -3.10
CA ASP A 296 4.78 27.83 -2.00
C ASP A 296 4.83 29.29 -2.50
N PHE A 297 3.66 29.92 -2.64
CA PHE A 297 3.56 31.28 -3.14
C PHE A 297 3.75 32.29 -2.00
N THR A 298 4.81 33.09 -2.09
CA THR A 298 5.16 34.12 -1.09
C THR A 298 5.21 35.52 -1.70
N ALA A 299 4.70 36.51 -0.95
CA ALA A 299 4.80 37.93 -1.30
C ALA A 299 4.83 38.78 -0.03
N ASP A 300 5.94 39.45 0.24
CA ASP A 300 6.19 40.14 1.52
C ASP A 300 5.98 39.18 2.71
N ASP A 301 4.96 39.41 3.54
CA ASP A 301 4.56 38.54 4.64
C ASP A 301 3.39 37.62 4.28
N LYS A 302 2.85 37.66 3.05
CA LYS A 302 1.72 36.83 2.61
C LYS A 302 2.22 35.47 2.14
N LEU A 303 1.52 34.43 2.57
CA LEU A 303 1.81 33.05 2.24
C LEU A 303 0.55 32.32 1.78
N VAL A 304 0.65 31.67 0.61
CA VAL A 304 -0.31 30.68 0.11
C VAL A 304 0.46 29.45 -0.32
N VAL A 305 0.24 28.33 0.35
CA VAL A 305 0.84 27.05 -0.02
C VAL A 305 -0.24 26.10 -0.47
N LEU A 306 -0.04 25.42 -1.59
CA LEU A 306 -0.79 24.22 -1.96
C LEU A 306 0.13 23.01 -1.83
N ARG A 307 -0.16 22.12 -0.89
CA ARG A 307 0.67 20.95 -0.58
C ARG A 307 0.65 19.96 -1.74
N HIS A 308 1.82 19.38 -2.03
CA HIS A 308 2.01 18.41 -3.12
C HIS A 308 1.55 18.93 -4.51
N TYR A 309 1.99 20.13 -4.87
CA TYR A 309 1.52 20.85 -6.05
C TYR A 309 1.84 20.11 -7.37
N TRP A 310 3.12 19.84 -7.63
CA TRP A 310 3.51 19.18 -8.88
C TRP A 310 3.21 17.68 -8.86
N GLU A 311 3.22 17.05 -7.69
CA GLU A 311 2.90 15.64 -7.51
C GLU A 311 1.44 15.36 -7.88
N GLN A 312 0.54 16.33 -7.67
CA GLN A 312 -0.89 16.25 -7.97
C GLN A 312 -1.28 17.02 -9.24
N TYR A 313 -0.38 17.15 -10.21
CA TYR A 313 -0.70 17.76 -11.50
C TYR A 313 -1.95 17.11 -12.16
N PRO A 314 -2.68 17.82 -13.04
CA PRO A 314 -2.48 19.21 -13.43
C PRO A 314 -2.78 20.21 -12.31
N LYS A 315 -2.00 21.29 -12.22
CA LYS A 315 -2.21 22.42 -11.29
C LYS A 315 -1.79 23.74 -11.92
N GLY A 316 -2.48 24.83 -11.57
CA GLY A 316 -2.22 26.15 -12.12
C GLY A 316 -2.22 27.23 -11.04
N VAL A 317 -1.58 28.34 -11.36
CA VAL A 317 -1.61 29.56 -10.56
C VAL A 317 -1.65 30.75 -11.50
N SER A 318 -2.50 31.72 -11.21
CA SER A 318 -2.56 32.99 -11.94
C SER A 318 -2.62 34.17 -10.98
N VAL A 319 -1.90 35.25 -11.33
CA VAL A 319 -1.85 36.50 -10.55
C VAL A 319 -2.77 37.51 -11.22
N ALA A 320 -3.80 37.96 -10.50
CA ALA A 320 -4.67 39.06 -10.91
C ALA A 320 -4.43 40.30 -10.04
N ASP A 321 -5.06 41.42 -10.38
CA ASP A 321 -4.83 42.73 -9.74
C ASP A 321 -5.09 42.71 -8.23
N ASP A 322 -6.10 41.96 -7.79
CA ASP A 322 -6.57 41.96 -6.40
C ASP A 322 -6.56 40.57 -5.72
N LEU A 323 -6.10 39.52 -6.41
CA LEU A 323 -6.08 38.15 -5.91
C LEU A 323 -5.00 37.25 -6.55
N LEU A 324 -4.66 36.18 -5.85
CA LEU A 324 -3.93 35.02 -6.36
C LEU A 324 -4.93 33.88 -6.60
N ARG A 325 -5.02 33.38 -7.82
CA ARG A 325 -5.88 32.24 -8.16
C ARG A 325 -5.08 30.96 -8.16
N ILE A 326 -5.51 29.99 -7.37
CA ILE A 326 -4.98 28.62 -7.36
C ILE A 326 -5.94 27.73 -8.15
N GLU A 327 -5.49 27.20 -9.28
CA GLU A 327 -6.30 26.40 -10.21
C GLU A 327 -6.12 24.92 -9.83
N LEU A 328 -7.08 24.36 -9.08
CA LEU A 328 -7.03 22.97 -8.59
C LEU A 328 -7.27 21.97 -9.72
N CYS A 329 -8.17 22.33 -10.63
CA CYS A 329 -8.41 21.70 -11.92
C CYS A 329 -8.29 22.80 -12.99
N PRO A 330 -7.09 23.12 -13.49
CA PRO A 330 -6.92 24.16 -14.52
C PRO A 330 -7.65 23.80 -15.81
N ASP A 331 -8.27 24.78 -16.45
CA ASP A 331 -8.77 24.62 -17.83
C ASP A 331 -7.62 24.27 -18.79
N PHE A 332 -7.92 23.39 -19.76
CA PHE A 332 -6.95 22.89 -20.73
C PHE A 332 -7.58 22.65 -22.11
N GLU A 333 -6.77 22.85 -23.15
CA GLU A 333 -7.22 22.73 -24.53
C GLU A 333 -7.66 21.29 -24.89
N ALA A 334 -8.81 21.17 -25.54
CA ALA A 334 -9.27 19.91 -26.12
C ALA A 334 -8.29 19.41 -27.20
N GLY A 335 -8.03 18.10 -27.22
CA GLY A 335 -7.12 17.48 -28.18
C GLY A 335 -5.74 17.15 -27.61
N TYR A 336 -5.24 17.90 -26.61
CA TYR A 336 -3.89 17.66 -26.07
C TYR A 336 -3.73 16.25 -25.48
N TYR A 337 -4.54 15.91 -24.47
CA TYR A 337 -4.49 14.57 -23.87
C TYR A 337 -5.04 13.48 -24.80
N ASP A 338 -5.93 13.86 -25.71
CA ASP A 338 -6.51 12.97 -26.73
C ASP A 338 -5.48 12.53 -27.78
N SER A 339 -4.40 13.30 -27.97
CA SER A 339 -3.34 13.01 -28.94
C SER A 339 -2.40 11.88 -28.51
N PHE A 340 -2.38 11.53 -27.22
CA PHE A 340 -1.53 10.43 -26.74
C PHE A 340 -2.03 9.08 -27.23
N PRO A 341 -1.12 8.15 -27.60
CA PRO A 341 -1.51 6.83 -28.09
C PRO A 341 -2.27 6.05 -27.01
N PHE A 342 -3.28 5.29 -27.42
CA PHE A 342 -4.01 4.40 -26.52
C PHE A 342 -3.15 3.17 -26.14
N ASN A 343 -2.38 3.29 -25.05
CA ASN A 343 -1.51 2.26 -24.52
C ASN A 343 -1.48 2.28 -22.98
N LYS A 344 -0.75 1.35 -22.37
CA LYS A 344 -0.57 1.24 -20.91
C LYS A 344 -0.11 2.53 -20.24
N HIS A 345 0.77 3.31 -20.87
CA HIS A 345 1.28 4.55 -20.28
C HIS A 345 0.22 5.65 -20.26
N SER A 346 -0.48 5.87 -21.38
CA SER A 346 -1.50 6.93 -21.47
C SER A 346 -2.72 6.61 -20.59
N THR A 347 -3.13 5.34 -20.54
CA THR A 347 -4.27 4.89 -19.72
C THR A 347 -3.99 4.92 -18.22
N LYS A 348 -2.72 4.87 -17.82
CA LYS A 348 -2.29 5.09 -16.43
C LYS A 348 -2.49 6.55 -16.00
N ILE A 349 -2.12 7.50 -16.85
CA ILE A 349 -1.94 8.90 -16.43
C ILE A 349 -3.14 9.79 -16.77
N HIS A 350 -3.70 9.64 -17.97
CA HIS A 350 -4.62 10.63 -18.56
C HIS A 350 -6.08 10.19 -18.57
N PHE A 351 -6.45 9.09 -17.91
CA PHE A 351 -7.78 8.48 -18.04
C PHE A 351 -8.96 9.40 -17.72
N TYR A 352 -8.78 10.37 -16.82
CA TYR A 352 -9.80 11.34 -16.43
C TYR A 352 -9.72 12.68 -17.17
N LEU A 353 -8.77 12.85 -18.10
CA LEU A 353 -8.49 14.07 -18.85
C LEU A 353 -8.74 13.82 -20.34
N HIS A 354 -9.86 14.29 -20.88
CA HIS A 354 -10.25 14.01 -22.26
C HIS A 354 -11.10 15.15 -22.82
N GLN A 355 -10.94 15.51 -24.09
CA GLN A 355 -11.78 16.52 -24.76
C GLN A 355 -11.83 17.88 -24.04
N GLY A 356 -10.74 18.30 -23.38
CA GLY A 356 -10.70 19.58 -22.66
C GLY A 356 -11.46 19.58 -21.33
N VAL A 357 -11.90 18.41 -20.83
CA VAL A 357 -12.69 18.31 -19.59
C VAL A 357 -12.16 17.25 -18.64
N TYR A 358 -12.38 17.49 -17.34
CA TYR A 358 -12.19 16.53 -16.26
C TYR A 358 -13.41 15.62 -16.15
N LYS A 359 -13.21 14.30 -16.18
CA LYS A 359 -14.26 13.29 -16.05
C LYS A 359 -14.20 12.62 -14.67
N PHE A 360 -15.19 12.91 -13.82
CA PHE A 360 -15.23 12.41 -12.45
C PHE A 360 -16.45 11.55 -12.17
N ARG A 361 -16.23 10.35 -11.60
CA ARG A 361 -17.32 9.44 -11.24
C ARG A 361 -18.08 9.93 -10.02
N ARG A 362 -19.39 9.63 -9.96
CA ARG A 362 -20.20 9.89 -8.76
C ARG A 362 -19.58 9.21 -7.53
N GLY A 363 -19.50 9.97 -6.45
CA GLY A 363 -18.91 9.56 -5.18
C GLY A 363 -17.41 9.78 -5.09
N LEU A 364 -16.73 10.19 -6.17
CA LEU A 364 -15.35 10.66 -6.09
C LEU A 364 -15.29 11.87 -5.16
N ARG A 365 -14.35 11.86 -4.23
CA ARG A 365 -13.93 13.05 -3.50
C ARG A 365 -12.49 13.36 -3.89
N LYS A 366 -12.09 14.62 -3.83
CA LYS A 366 -10.66 14.96 -3.84
C LYS A 366 -10.38 16.13 -2.93
N THR A 367 -9.49 15.92 -1.97
CA THR A 367 -9.04 16.93 -1.01
C THR A 367 -7.69 17.51 -1.40
N HIS A 368 -7.57 18.81 -1.27
CA HIS A 368 -6.36 19.62 -1.41
C HIS A 368 -6.08 20.31 -0.07
N GLU A 369 -4.83 20.28 0.39
CA GLU A 369 -4.44 20.93 1.64
C GLU A 369 -3.69 22.22 1.34
N LEU A 370 -4.16 23.33 1.91
CA LEU A 370 -3.56 24.64 1.77
C LEU A 370 -3.11 25.21 3.11
N LEU A 371 -2.09 26.07 3.07
CA LEU A 371 -1.71 26.94 4.17
C LEU A 371 -1.88 28.39 3.71
N ILE A 372 -2.62 29.20 4.47
CA ILE A 372 -2.93 30.58 4.09
C ILE A 372 -2.74 31.49 5.31
N GLY A 373 -2.11 32.65 5.12
CA GLY A 373 -2.01 33.68 6.15
C GLY A 373 -0.71 34.48 6.02
N ALA A 374 -0.17 34.90 7.17
CA ALA A 374 1.10 35.61 7.21
C ALA A 374 2.26 34.66 7.57
N GLY A 375 3.24 34.52 6.68
CA GLY A 375 4.38 33.59 6.82
C GLY A 375 5.36 33.67 5.64
N GLY A 376 6.32 32.74 5.59
CA GLY A 376 7.30 32.65 4.51
C GLY A 376 7.76 31.21 4.23
N ALA A 377 8.99 31.07 3.73
CA ALA A 377 9.55 29.79 3.31
C ALA A 377 9.64 28.74 4.44
N ALA A 378 9.82 29.18 5.70
CA ALA A 378 9.89 28.29 6.85
C ALA A 378 8.54 27.58 7.11
N GLU A 379 7.44 28.34 7.19
CA GLU A 379 6.09 27.80 7.33
C GLU A 379 5.69 26.95 6.13
N ALA A 380 6.11 27.35 4.92
CA ALA A 380 5.87 26.56 3.72
C ALA A 380 6.54 25.18 3.77
N ALA A 381 7.82 25.14 4.14
CA ALA A 381 8.56 23.89 4.29
C ALA A 381 8.01 23.01 5.44
N LEU A 382 7.62 23.61 6.57
CA LEU A 382 6.94 22.90 7.66
C LEU A 382 5.58 22.35 7.24
N PHE A 383 4.86 23.00 6.32
CA PHE A 383 3.59 22.48 5.83
C PHE A 383 3.75 21.35 4.82
N GLN A 384 4.73 21.42 3.93
CA GLN A 384 5.07 20.32 3.02
C GLN A 384 5.57 19.10 3.80
N ARG A 385 6.39 19.34 4.83
CA ARG A 385 7.00 18.32 5.66
C ARG A 385 6.84 18.66 7.16
N PRO A 386 5.68 18.31 7.75
CA PRO A 386 5.37 18.66 9.14
C PRO A 386 6.14 17.83 10.16
N LEU A 387 6.20 18.34 11.39
CA LEU A 387 6.78 17.65 12.52
C LEU A 387 5.81 16.58 13.06
N LEU A 388 6.36 15.51 13.63
CA LEU A 388 5.62 14.45 14.31
C LEU A 388 6.12 14.35 15.75
N ALA A 389 5.21 14.03 16.68
CA ALA A 389 5.58 13.61 18.03
C ALA A 389 5.49 12.09 18.12
N THR A 390 6.65 11.43 18.12
CA THR A 390 6.78 9.98 17.99
C THR A 390 7.17 9.35 19.32
N ALA A 391 6.35 8.43 19.85
CA ALA A 391 6.71 7.63 21.02
C ALA A 391 7.73 6.53 20.65
N PRO A 392 8.46 5.94 21.62
CA PRO A 392 9.34 4.82 21.35
C PRO A 392 8.58 3.65 20.70
N PRO A 393 9.20 2.93 19.74
CA PRO A 393 8.55 1.78 19.11
C PRO A 393 8.06 0.72 20.10
N THR A 394 8.81 0.51 21.19
CA THR A 394 8.40 -0.39 22.28
C THR A 394 7.08 0.04 22.90
N TRP A 395 6.84 1.34 23.09
CA TRP A 395 5.57 1.85 23.63
C TRP A 395 4.39 1.52 22.71
N TYR A 396 4.54 1.78 21.40
CA TYR A 396 3.50 1.44 20.43
C TYR A 396 3.21 -0.07 20.40
N CYS A 397 4.26 -0.91 20.34
CA CYS A 397 4.12 -2.37 20.27
C CYS A 397 3.56 -2.98 21.57
N ASP A 398 3.96 -2.48 22.73
CA ASP A 398 3.51 -2.97 24.04
C ASP A 398 2.09 -2.51 24.39
N SER A 399 1.61 -1.41 23.79
CA SER A 399 0.23 -0.94 23.94
C SER A 399 -0.81 -1.95 23.46
N LYS A 400 -0.44 -2.82 22.50
CA LYS A 400 -1.34 -3.73 21.77
C LYS A 400 -2.44 -3.03 20.95
N ALA A 401 -2.36 -1.71 20.78
CA ALA A 401 -3.30 -0.96 19.93
C ALA A 401 -3.22 -1.33 18.44
N PHE A 402 -2.11 -1.94 18.02
CA PHE A 402 -1.90 -2.50 16.67
C PHE A 402 -1.96 -4.03 16.66
N TYR A 403 -2.72 -4.62 17.58
CA TYR A 403 -2.64 -6.05 17.94
C TYR A 403 -1.26 -6.43 18.48
N ASP A 404 -0.95 -7.73 18.52
CA ASP A 404 0.37 -8.21 18.93
C ASP A 404 1.37 -8.09 17.76
N ILE A 405 2.24 -7.08 17.84
CA ILE A 405 3.33 -6.82 16.88
C ILE A 405 4.66 -6.67 17.62
N ALA A 406 5.77 -7.04 16.96
CA ALA A 406 7.11 -6.90 17.53
C ALA A 406 7.74 -5.56 17.10
N PRO A 407 8.46 -4.84 17.98
CA PRO A 407 9.30 -3.71 17.55
C PRO A 407 10.41 -4.19 16.60
N ARG A 408 11.08 -3.26 15.92
CA ARG A 408 12.27 -3.56 15.09
C ARG A 408 13.31 -4.30 15.94
N ASP A 409 13.76 -5.46 15.48
CA ASP A 409 14.63 -6.36 16.25
C ASP A 409 15.69 -7.02 15.33
N PRO A 410 16.79 -6.31 15.03
CA PRO A 410 17.83 -6.81 14.13
C PRO A 410 18.65 -7.96 14.74
N GLU A 411 18.51 -8.27 16.03
CA GLU A 411 19.22 -9.38 16.67
C GLU A 411 18.52 -10.72 16.39
N ASN A 412 17.19 -10.72 16.43
CA ASN A 412 16.39 -11.93 16.20
C ASN A 412 15.90 -12.07 14.76
N PHE A 413 15.75 -10.95 14.03
CA PHE A 413 15.21 -10.91 12.67
C PHE A 413 16.09 -10.10 11.69
N PRO A 414 17.43 -10.28 11.68
CA PRO A 414 18.36 -9.41 10.96
C PRO A 414 18.02 -9.22 9.48
N THR A 415 17.64 -10.30 8.80
CA THR A 415 17.43 -10.31 7.36
C THR A 415 16.06 -9.74 6.96
N TYR A 416 15.03 -9.97 7.78
CA TYR A 416 13.74 -9.27 7.64
C TYR A 416 13.92 -7.76 7.80
N GLU A 417 14.61 -7.30 8.84
CA GLU A 417 14.79 -5.87 9.08
C GLU A 417 15.62 -5.22 7.96
N ALA A 418 16.69 -5.87 7.51
CA ALA A 418 17.47 -5.39 6.37
C ALA A 418 16.64 -5.33 5.07
N HIS A 419 15.73 -6.27 4.87
CA HIS A 419 14.81 -6.25 3.73
C HIS A 419 13.79 -5.11 3.83
N ALA A 420 13.20 -4.89 5.01
CA ALA A 420 12.30 -3.77 5.26
C ALA A 420 13.01 -2.42 5.01
N ASP A 421 14.16 -2.20 5.63
CA ASP A 421 14.94 -0.97 5.52
C ASP A 421 15.25 -0.63 4.04
N ARG A 422 15.68 -1.63 3.24
CA ARG A 422 15.94 -1.43 1.81
C ARG A 422 14.71 -1.04 1.00
N ASN A 423 13.58 -1.69 1.23
CA ASN A 423 12.38 -1.49 0.41
C ASN A 423 11.68 -0.16 0.73
N PHE A 424 11.55 0.20 2.01
CA PHE A 424 10.96 1.49 2.38
C PHE A 424 11.85 2.65 1.92
N ALA A 425 13.18 2.55 2.07
CA ALA A 425 14.11 3.56 1.55
C ALA A 425 14.11 3.68 0.00
N ALA A 426 13.74 2.61 -0.71
CA ALA A 426 13.62 2.64 -2.17
C ALA A 426 12.26 3.17 -2.66
N TYR A 427 11.25 3.30 -1.79
CA TYR A 427 9.87 3.56 -2.20
C TYR A 427 9.70 4.86 -3.00
N ARG A 428 10.20 5.99 -2.48
CA ARG A 428 10.12 7.28 -3.19
C ARG A 428 10.89 7.27 -4.52
N ARG A 429 12.05 6.61 -4.57
CA ARG A 429 12.83 6.44 -5.82
C ARG A 429 12.09 5.59 -6.85
N ASN A 430 11.36 4.56 -6.40
CA ASN A 430 10.55 3.73 -7.27
C ASN A 430 9.32 4.49 -7.79
N ARG A 431 8.66 5.30 -6.95
CA ARG A 431 7.59 6.21 -7.38
C ARG A 431 8.10 7.19 -8.44
N GLU A 432 9.26 7.80 -8.21
CA GLU A 432 9.88 8.73 -9.15
C GLU A 432 10.18 8.07 -10.50
N SER A 433 10.82 6.89 -10.49
CA SER A 433 11.17 6.20 -11.74
C SER A 433 9.96 5.73 -12.54
N ARG A 434 8.86 5.37 -11.85
CA ARG A 434 7.61 4.94 -12.46
C ARG A 434 6.71 6.12 -12.85
N ARG A 435 6.97 7.31 -12.31
CA ARG A 435 6.12 8.50 -12.45
C ARG A 435 4.70 8.23 -11.95
N ASP A 436 4.57 7.62 -10.77
CA ASP A 436 3.26 7.37 -10.13
C ASP A 436 2.75 8.67 -9.47
N TYR A 437 2.47 9.67 -10.31
CA TYR A 437 2.01 11.02 -9.94
C TYR A 437 0.72 11.39 -10.70
N GLY A 438 0.07 12.46 -10.27
CA GLY A 438 -1.16 13.00 -10.85
C GLY A 438 -2.27 13.15 -9.80
N MET A 439 -3.20 14.08 -10.03
CA MET A 439 -4.24 14.43 -9.06
C MET A 439 -5.05 13.24 -8.56
N LEU A 440 -5.41 12.31 -9.44
CA LEU A 440 -6.14 11.11 -9.06
C LEU A 440 -5.25 9.88 -8.83
N ASN A 441 -3.93 10.02 -8.85
CA ASN A 441 -2.98 8.90 -8.84
C ASN A 441 -2.00 8.94 -7.65
N PHE A 442 -1.61 10.14 -7.25
CA PHE A 442 -0.57 10.35 -6.25
C PHE A 442 -1.02 9.86 -4.87
N GLY A 443 -0.29 8.86 -4.37
CA GLY A 443 -0.58 8.16 -3.11
C GLY A 443 -0.76 6.66 -3.33
N ASP A 444 -1.21 6.24 -4.52
CA ASP A 444 -1.32 4.83 -4.90
C ASP A 444 -0.02 4.28 -5.53
N TRP A 445 -0.09 3.01 -5.95
CA TRP A 445 0.97 2.29 -6.67
C TRP A 445 0.42 1.68 -7.96
N PHE A 446 1.23 1.64 -9.00
CA PHE A 446 0.87 1.07 -10.29
C PHE A 446 1.62 -0.23 -10.58
N GLY A 447 0.95 -1.16 -11.28
CA GLY A 447 1.56 -2.40 -11.78
C GLY A 447 0.83 -3.68 -11.36
N GLU A 448 -0.32 -3.58 -10.70
CA GLU A 448 -1.20 -4.74 -10.50
C GLU A 448 -1.57 -5.32 -11.89
N ARG A 449 -1.39 -6.63 -12.08
CA ARG A 449 -1.47 -7.32 -13.39
C ARG A 449 -0.63 -6.68 -14.51
N GLY A 450 0.33 -5.84 -14.15
CA GLY A 450 1.12 -5.07 -15.10
C GLY A 450 0.41 -3.85 -15.71
N VAL A 451 -0.89 -3.62 -15.50
CA VAL A 451 -1.63 -2.55 -16.22
C VAL A 451 -2.58 -1.73 -15.33
N HIS A 452 -2.81 -2.15 -14.09
CA HIS A 452 -3.74 -1.49 -13.18
C HIS A 452 -3.06 -0.62 -12.13
N TRP A 453 -3.82 0.36 -11.67
CA TRP A 453 -3.63 0.96 -10.35
C TRP A 453 -4.05 -0.02 -9.27
N GLY A 454 -3.33 0.00 -8.15
CA GLY A 454 -3.44 -0.99 -7.11
C GLY A 454 -4.64 -0.81 -6.18
N ASN A 455 -5.20 0.40 -6.09
CA ASN A 455 -6.33 0.74 -5.25
C ASN A 455 -6.22 0.17 -3.81
N SER A 456 -5.06 0.38 -3.18
CA SER A 456 -4.75 -0.16 -1.85
C SER A 456 -4.70 -1.68 -1.72
N GLU A 457 -4.52 -2.47 -2.78
CA GLU A 457 -4.44 -3.95 -2.67
C GLU A 457 -3.46 -4.38 -1.55
N TYR A 458 -4.04 -5.02 -0.53
CA TYR A 458 -3.42 -5.46 0.73
C TYR A 458 -3.04 -4.38 1.76
N ASP A 459 -3.67 -3.21 1.68
CA ASP A 459 -3.57 -2.10 2.64
C ASP A 459 -2.14 -1.55 2.79
N ASN A 460 -1.68 -0.80 1.78
CA ASN A 460 -0.38 -0.12 1.83
C ASN A 460 -0.27 0.81 3.03
N THR A 461 -1.36 1.50 3.37
CA THR A 461 -1.42 2.41 4.52
C THR A 461 -1.10 1.65 5.81
N ALA A 462 -1.75 0.51 6.06
CA ALA A 462 -1.43 -0.33 7.21
C ALA A 462 0.03 -0.81 7.21
N ALA A 463 0.56 -1.22 6.05
CA ALA A 463 1.95 -1.67 5.93
C ALA A 463 2.97 -0.57 6.32
N PHE A 464 2.76 0.66 5.84
CA PHE A 464 3.59 1.82 6.17
C PHE A 464 3.47 2.19 7.66
N LEU A 465 2.26 2.25 8.21
CA LEU A 465 2.05 2.58 9.61
C LEU A 465 2.65 1.54 10.56
N LEU A 466 2.52 0.26 10.22
CA LEU A 466 3.15 -0.81 10.99
C LEU A 466 4.68 -0.69 10.98
N GLN A 467 5.29 -0.30 9.86
CA GLN A 467 6.72 -0.04 9.86
C GLN A 467 7.06 1.19 10.72
N TYR A 468 6.32 2.29 10.58
CA TYR A 468 6.50 3.50 11.40
C TYR A 468 6.48 3.20 12.91
N VAL A 469 5.47 2.49 13.40
CA VAL A 469 5.35 2.23 14.85
C VAL A 469 6.37 1.22 15.38
N ARG A 470 6.98 0.40 14.51
CA ARG A 470 8.01 -0.57 14.89
C ARG A 470 9.43 -0.01 14.82
N SER A 471 9.70 0.91 13.90
CA SER A 471 11.05 1.46 13.67
C SER A 471 11.21 2.88 14.20
N GLY A 472 10.11 3.64 14.32
CA GLY A 472 10.13 5.08 14.58
C GLY A 472 10.48 5.92 13.35
N ASP A 473 10.56 5.33 12.15
CA ASP A 473 10.94 6.03 10.92
C ASP A 473 9.79 6.91 10.39
N PRO A 474 9.91 8.24 10.47
CA PRO A 474 8.84 9.15 10.09
C PRO A 474 8.53 9.13 8.57
N GLU A 475 9.47 8.71 7.69
CA GLU A 475 9.16 8.56 6.26
C GLU A 475 8.00 7.60 6.03
N CYS A 476 7.95 6.52 6.80
CA CYS A 476 6.86 5.54 6.71
C CYS A 476 5.51 6.19 7.08
N PHE A 477 5.46 7.08 8.07
CA PHE A 477 4.22 7.82 8.38
C PHE A 477 3.79 8.73 7.21
N PHE A 478 4.71 9.44 6.58
CA PHE A 478 4.37 10.32 5.45
C PHE A 478 3.92 9.53 4.21
N LEU A 479 4.53 8.38 3.93
CA LEU A 479 4.05 7.47 2.89
C LEU A 479 2.64 6.95 3.20
N ALA A 480 2.35 6.64 4.46
CA ALA A 480 1.01 6.27 4.91
C ALA A 480 0.00 7.40 4.75
N ASP A 481 0.37 8.64 5.10
CA ASP A 481 -0.50 9.82 4.97
C ASP A 481 -0.86 10.09 3.51
N GLU A 482 0.11 9.99 2.60
CA GLU A 482 -0.12 10.10 1.16
C GLU A 482 -1.05 8.99 0.64
N ALA A 483 -0.80 7.73 1.04
CA ALA A 483 -1.62 6.59 0.62
C ALA A 483 -3.05 6.64 1.18
N GLU A 484 -3.21 6.95 2.48
CA GLU A 484 -4.52 7.04 3.13
C GLU A 484 -5.41 8.08 2.45
N LYS A 485 -4.87 9.28 2.21
CA LYS A 485 -5.60 10.37 1.57
C LYS A 485 -6.04 10.02 0.15
N HIS A 486 -5.20 9.30 -0.60
CA HIS A 486 -5.58 8.78 -1.92
C HIS A 486 -6.74 7.78 -1.80
N VAL A 487 -6.60 6.74 -0.99
CA VAL A 487 -7.59 5.66 -0.92
C VAL A 487 -8.94 6.18 -0.43
N ARG A 488 -8.91 7.08 0.56
CA ARG A 488 -10.10 7.69 1.15
C ARG A 488 -10.84 8.60 0.17
N ASP A 489 -10.12 9.32 -0.68
CA ASP A 489 -10.74 10.29 -1.56
C ASP A 489 -11.10 9.67 -2.91
N VAL A 490 -10.16 8.92 -3.48
CA VAL A 490 -10.19 8.43 -4.85
C VAL A 490 -10.68 6.99 -4.94
N ASP A 491 -10.15 6.05 -4.18
CA ASP A 491 -10.48 4.62 -4.41
C ASP A 491 -11.82 4.19 -3.81
N MET A 492 -12.49 5.06 -3.05
CA MET A 492 -13.75 4.75 -2.39
C MET A 492 -14.89 5.68 -2.80
N LYS A 493 -16.11 5.12 -2.80
CA LYS A 493 -17.33 5.90 -2.99
C LYS A 493 -17.71 6.65 -1.72
N ASN A 494 -17.54 7.96 -1.73
CA ASN A 494 -17.85 8.87 -0.62
C ASN A 494 -19.30 9.38 -0.60
N TRP A 495 -20.05 9.18 -1.69
CA TRP A 495 -21.45 9.57 -1.77
C TRP A 495 -22.25 8.70 -2.75
N ASP A 496 -23.50 8.43 -2.40
CA ASP A 496 -24.48 7.76 -3.25
C ASP A 496 -25.90 8.16 -2.80
N PRO A 497 -26.90 8.25 -3.71
CA PRO A 497 -28.29 8.51 -3.31
C PRO A 497 -28.84 7.48 -2.31
N ASN A 498 -28.31 6.26 -2.33
CA ASN A 498 -28.53 5.28 -1.27
C ASN A 498 -27.32 5.27 -0.31
N PRO A 499 -27.46 5.79 0.92
CA PRO A 499 -26.36 5.86 1.88
C PRO A 499 -25.70 4.51 2.19
N LEU A 500 -26.41 3.39 2.01
CA LEU A 500 -25.86 2.04 2.19
C LEU A 500 -24.78 1.67 1.15
N ASN A 501 -24.59 2.50 0.12
CA ASN A 501 -23.56 2.33 -0.90
C ASN A 501 -22.28 3.13 -0.62
N ILE A 502 -22.27 4.00 0.40
CA ILE A 502 -21.08 4.75 0.82
C ILE A 502 -20.10 3.80 1.51
N GLY A 503 -18.80 3.94 1.25
CA GLY A 503 -17.78 3.00 1.73
C GLY A 503 -17.42 1.88 0.74
N HIS A 504 -18.06 1.86 -0.44
CA HIS A 504 -17.67 0.95 -1.51
C HIS A 504 -16.26 1.28 -2.01
N VAL A 505 -15.30 0.41 -1.71
CA VAL A 505 -13.94 0.48 -2.27
C VAL A 505 -13.90 -0.22 -3.63
N TYR A 506 -13.33 0.46 -4.62
CA TYR A 506 -13.14 -0.05 -5.97
C TYR A 506 -11.90 -0.95 -6.04
N ILE A 507 -12.04 -2.13 -6.66
CA ILE A 507 -10.92 -3.04 -6.90
C ILE A 507 -9.90 -2.44 -7.87
N HIS A 508 -8.63 -2.82 -7.75
CA HIS A 508 -7.57 -2.52 -8.71
C HIS A 508 -8.03 -2.67 -10.17
N GLN A 509 -7.78 -1.66 -11.00
CA GLN A 509 -8.32 -1.57 -12.37
C GLN A 509 -7.59 -0.49 -13.20
N VAL A 510 -8.04 -0.26 -14.44
CA VAL A 510 -7.61 0.92 -15.22
C VAL A 510 -8.26 2.19 -14.68
N GLY A 511 -7.42 3.17 -14.34
CA GLY A 511 -7.81 4.28 -13.47
C GLY A 511 -8.23 3.76 -12.08
N HIS A 512 -8.95 4.57 -11.32
CA HIS A 512 -9.34 4.20 -9.94
C HIS A 512 -10.80 3.78 -9.79
N HIS A 513 -11.63 4.08 -10.79
CA HIS A 513 -13.08 3.86 -10.74
C HIS A 513 -13.64 3.04 -11.91
N GLY A 514 -12.84 2.77 -12.94
CA GLY A 514 -13.29 2.17 -14.20
C GLY A 514 -14.34 3.00 -14.96
N GLY A 515 -14.68 2.58 -16.18
CA GLY A 515 -15.67 3.20 -17.05
C GLY A 515 -15.13 4.35 -17.91
N TYR A 516 -13.81 4.55 -17.94
CA TYR A 516 -13.14 5.56 -18.77
C TYR A 516 -12.86 5.07 -20.19
N TYR A 517 -12.69 3.75 -20.36
CA TYR A 517 -12.39 3.11 -21.63
C TYR A 517 -13.28 1.87 -21.80
N ASP A 518 -13.66 1.58 -23.04
CA ASP A 518 -14.52 0.46 -23.43
C ASP A 518 -13.76 -0.81 -23.84
N ARG A 519 -12.43 -0.73 -23.88
CA ARG A 519 -11.52 -1.80 -24.30
C ARG A 519 -10.20 -1.76 -23.54
N SER A 520 -9.49 -2.87 -23.53
CA SER A 520 -8.15 -2.96 -22.92
C SER A 520 -7.07 -2.35 -23.83
N PRO A 521 -6.01 -1.76 -23.26
CA PRO A 521 -4.83 -1.36 -24.03
C PRO A 521 -4.28 -2.55 -24.85
N PRO A 522 -3.77 -2.32 -26.08
CA PRO A 522 -3.24 -3.40 -26.90
C PRO A 522 -2.14 -4.20 -26.17
N GLY A 523 -2.28 -5.53 -26.12
CA GLY A 523 -1.33 -6.43 -25.48
C GLY A 523 -1.50 -6.61 -23.97
N GLU A 524 -2.49 -5.97 -23.35
CA GLU A 524 -2.72 -6.02 -21.90
C GLU A 524 -4.06 -6.70 -21.55
N ASP A 525 -4.10 -7.44 -20.43
CA ASP A 525 -5.34 -7.99 -19.84
C ASP A 525 -5.90 -7.04 -18.78
N ALA A 526 -6.49 -5.94 -19.25
CA ALA A 526 -6.97 -4.86 -18.41
C ALA A 526 -8.47 -4.97 -18.07
N TRP A 527 -8.84 -4.57 -16.86
CA TRP A 527 -10.21 -4.43 -16.38
C TRP A 527 -10.62 -2.97 -16.43
N GLY A 528 -11.64 -2.67 -17.24
CA GLY A 528 -12.14 -1.32 -17.45
C GLY A 528 -13.40 -0.99 -16.64
N TRP A 529 -13.83 -1.81 -15.69
CA TRP A 529 -15.14 -1.66 -15.01
C TRP A 529 -15.01 -1.50 -13.48
N GLY A 530 -15.73 -0.50 -12.94
CA GLY A 530 -15.74 -0.14 -11.51
C GLY A 530 -16.53 -1.09 -10.62
N ASN A 531 -15.95 -2.22 -10.24
CA ASN A 531 -16.52 -3.16 -9.28
C ASN A 531 -15.81 -3.10 -7.90
N GLY A 532 -16.34 -3.77 -6.89
CA GLY A 532 -15.66 -3.99 -5.61
C GLY A 532 -16.05 -5.30 -4.96
N SER A 533 -15.30 -5.70 -3.94
CA SER A 533 -15.50 -6.93 -3.20
C SER A 533 -14.90 -6.80 -1.81
N VAL A 534 -15.51 -7.44 -0.81
CA VAL A 534 -14.96 -7.51 0.56
C VAL A 534 -13.56 -8.12 0.59
N THR A 535 -13.19 -8.85 -0.47
CA THR A 535 -11.89 -9.47 -0.59
C THR A 535 -10.79 -8.52 -1.08
N HIS A 536 -11.13 -7.28 -1.48
CA HIS A 536 -10.24 -6.23 -1.99
C HIS A 536 -10.62 -4.88 -1.35
N ALA A 537 -10.81 -4.88 -0.03
CA ALA A 537 -11.13 -3.69 0.76
C ALA A 537 -10.56 -3.83 2.18
N TRP A 538 -10.13 -2.70 2.75
CA TRP A 538 -9.40 -2.67 4.02
C TRP A 538 -9.81 -1.47 4.87
N SER A 539 -9.79 -1.64 6.19
CA SER A 539 -10.14 -0.60 7.16
C SER A 539 -9.01 -0.27 8.13
N GLU A 540 -8.01 -1.14 8.31
CA GLU A 540 -6.96 -0.99 9.31
C GLU A 540 -6.13 0.27 9.06
N GLY A 541 -5.64 0.47 7.84
CA GLY A 541 -4.82 1.62 7.48
C GLY A 541 -5.52 2.94 7.77
N HIS A 542 -6.79 3.07 7.38
CA HIS A 542 -7.62 4.24 7.66
C HIS A 542 -7.78 4.51 9.16
N LEU A 543 -8.17 3.49 9.93
CA LEU A 543 -8.42 3.63 11.37
C LEU A 543 -7.13 3.99 12.12
N TRP A 544 -6.04 3.31 11.82
CA TRP A 544 -4.75 3.58 12.46
C TRP A 544 -4.15 4.93 12.09
N HIS A 545 -4.28 5.35 10.81
CA HIS A 545 -3.88 6.71 10.41
C HIS A 545 -4.70 7.74 11.16
N GLY A 546 -6.02 7.57 11.22
CA GLY A 546 -6.92 8.47 11.93
C GLY A 546 -6.61 8.58 13.42
N PHE A 547 -6.28 7.47 14.08
CA PHE A 547 -5.84 7.50 15.47
C PHE A 547 -4.48 8.17 15.65
N LEU A 548 -3.46 7.83 14.84
CA LEU A 548 -2.11 8.41 14.94
C LEU A 548 -2.05 9.90 14.60
N SER A 549 -2.91 10.38 13.69
CA SER A 549 -2.94 11.78 13.24
C SER A 549 -4.02 12.64 13.92
N GLY A 550 -5.01 12.00 14.55
CA GLY A 550 -6.25 12.65 14.99
C GLY A 550 -7.20 13.04 13.84
N ASP A 551 -7.01 12.51 12.63
CA ASP A 551 -7.89 12.75 11.48
C ASP A 551 -9.16 11.89 11.56
N ASN A 552 -10.27 12.52 11.95
CA ASN A 552 -11.56 11.86 12.02
C ASN A 552 -12.14 11.46 10.65
N GLU A 553 -11.67 12.04 9.54
CA GLU A 553 -12.11 11.61 8.21
C GLU A 553 -11.54 10.25 7.84
N ALA A 554 -10.30 9.95 8.26
CA ALA A 554 -9.70 8.64 8.08
C ALA A 554 -10.48 7.59 8.89
N ILE A 555 -10.82 7.90 10.15
CA ILE A 555 -11.65 7.02 10.98
C ILE A 555 -13.00 6.76 10.29
N ALA A 556 -13.68 7.81 9.83
CA ALA A 556 -14.96 7.67 9.14
C ALA A 556 -14.86 6.82 7.85
N ALA A 557 -13.78 6.97 7.08
CA ALA A 557 -13.54 6.17 5.88
C ALA A 557 -13.42 4.67 6.19
N GLY A 558 -12.60 4.32 7.20
CA GLY A 558 -12.44 2.94 7.64
C GLY A 558 -13.74 2.30 8.12
N LEU A 559 -14.55 3.05 8.87
CA LEU A 559 -15.86 2.59 9.36
C LEU A 559 -16.88 2.47 8.22
N ASN A 560 -16.95 3.45 7.31
CA ASN A 560 -17.83 3.39 6.14
C ASN A 560 -17.54 2.14 5.29
N THR A 561 -16.27 1.78 5.10
CA THR A 561 -15.88 0.57 4.38
C THR A 561 -16.41 -0.70 5.08
N ALA A 562 -16.25 -0.79 6.40
CA ALA A 562 -16.78 -1.93 7.17
C ALA A 562 -18.32 -2.01 7.10
N ASP A 563 -18.98 -0.88 7.32
CA ASP A 563 -20.44 -0.74 7.29
C ASP A 563 -21.02 -1.12 5.92
N TYR A 564 -20.39 -0.68 4.83
CA TYR A 564 -20.77 -1.02 3.47
C TYR A 564 -20.79 -2.54 3.26
N TYR A 565 -19.72 -3.23 3.61
CA TYR A 565 -19.60 -4.67 3.35
C TYR A 565 -20.45 -5.51 4.30
N ILE A 566 -20.69 -5.04 5.54
CA ILE A 566 -21.72 -5.63 6.40
C ILE A 566 -23.10 -5.46 5.72
N ALA A 567 -23.47 -4.23 5.35
CA ALA A 567 -24.75 -3.96 4.70
C ALA A 567 -24.94 -4.76 3.40
N MET A 568 -23.89 -4.98 2.61
CA MET A 568 -23.94 -5.73 1.36
C MET A 568 -23.97 -7.25 1.55
N ARG A 569 -23.15 -7.81 2.44
CA ARG A 569 -23.02 -9.26 2.63
C ARG A 569 -24.11 -9.87 3.50
N PHE A 570 -24.80 -9.03 4.28
CA PHE A 570 -25.90 -9.46 5.16
C PHE A 570 -27.30 -9.11 4.61
N LYS A 571 -27.43 -8.74 3.33
CA LYS A 571 -28.75 -8.59 2.67
C LYS A 571 -29.53 -9.91 2.60
N ARG A 572 -28.84 -11.05 2.76
CA ARG A 572 -29.37 -12.41 2.80
C ARG A 572 -28.61 -13.20 3.88
N PHE A 573 -28.90 -14.50 3.99
CA PHE A 573 -28.08 -15.43 4.76
C PHE A 573 -26.61 -15.31 4.31
N TYR A 574 -25.70 -15.22 5.29
CA TYR A 574 -24.28 -15.11 5.00
C TYR A 574 -23.76 -16.45 4.46
N ASP A 575 -23.16 -16.41 3.28
CA ASP A 575 -22.54 -17.56 2.64
C ASP A 575 -21.26 -17.15 1.90
N PHE A 576 -20.39 -18.13 1.60
CA PHE A 576 -19.14 -17.88 0.90
C PHE A 576 -18.76 -19.05 -0.02
N CYS A 577 -18.11 -18.72 -1.15
CA CYS A 577 -17.57 -19.70 -2.09
C CYS A 577 -16.03 -19.70 -2.14
N ALA A 578 -15.38 -18.68 -1.55
CA ALA A 578 -13.95 -18.57 -1.37
C ALA A 578 -13.63 -18.18 0.08
N LEU A 579 -12.55 -18.74 0.64
CA LEU A 579 -12.15 -18.48 2.03
C LEU A 579 -11.61 -17.07 2.25
N ARG A 580 -11.30 -16.33 1.16
CA ARG A 580 -11.00 -14.91 1.22
C ARG A 580 -12.16 -14.08 1.76
N ASP A 581 -13.40 -14.45 1.41
CA ASP A 581 -14.59 -13.71 1.80
C ASP A 581 -14.74 -13.60 3.33
N PRO A 582 -14.80 -14.72 4.08
CA PRO A 582 -14.84 -14.64 5.54
C PRO A 582 -13.54 -14.09 6.13
N GLY A 583 -12.37 -14.45 5.58
CA GLY A 583 -11.09 -14.00 6.13
C GLY A 583 -10.90 -12.48 6.12
N TRP A 584 -11.04 -11.83 4.97
CA TRP A 584 -10.93 -10.36 4.87
C TRP A 584 -12.03 -9.64 5.62
N HIS A 585 -13.26 -10.18 5.61
CA HIS A 585 -14.37 -9.58 6.34
C HIS A 585 -14.14 -9.61 7.86
N LEU A 586 -13.61 -10.72 8.41
CA LEU A 586 -13.25 -10.81 9.82
C LEU A 586 -12.13 -9.83 10.21
N ILE A 587 -11.10 -9.68 9.37
CA ILE A 587 -10.01 -8.71 9.59
C ILE A 587 -10.58 -7.29 9.65
N MET A 588 -11.38 -6.91 8.66
CA MET A 588 -11.97 -5.58 8.56
C MET A 588 -12.91 -5.27 9.74
N ASN A 589 -13.74 -6.24 10.14
CA ASN A 589 -14.64 -6.09 11.28
C ASN A 589 -13.90 -6.05 12.63
N ALA A 590 -12.80 -6.81 12.77
CA ALA A 590 -11.98 -6.76 13.97
C ALA A 590 -11.37 -5.36 14.18
N ALA A 591 -10.90 -4.73 13.10
CA ALA A 591 -10.37 -3.36 13.16
C ALA A 591 -11.45 -2.34 13.53
N ALA A 592 -12.63 -2.41 12.90
CA ALA A 592 -13.75 -1.54 13.22
C ALA A 592 -14.26 -1.72 14.66
N TYR A 593 -14.31 -2.98 15.14
CA TYR A 593 -14.64 -3.28 16.53
C TYR A 593 -13.60 -2.72 17.50
N GLN A 594 -12.29 -2.89 17.21
CA GLN A 594 -11.23 -2.35 18.05
C GLN A 594 -11.31 -0.81 18.15
N ALA A 595 -11.66 -0.15 17.05
CA ALA A 595 -11.76 1.31 16.98
C ALA A 595 -12.95 1.88 17.76
N THR A 596 -14.07 1.15 17.85
CA THR A 596 -15.36 1.70 18.32
C THR A 596 -15.96 0.98 19.52
N LEU A 597 -15.56 -0.28 19.76
CA LEU A 597 -16.25 -1.25 20.60
C LEU A 597 -17.74 -1.46 20.23
N ASP A 598 -18.15 -1.08 19.02
CA ASP A 598 -19.53 -1.27 18.58
C ASP A 598 -19.82 -2.76 18.38
N PRO A 599 -20.77 -3.36 19.11
CA PRO A 599 -21.07 -4.77 19.02
C PRO A 599 -21.60 -5.20 17.64
N VAL A 600 -22.03 -4.30 16.76
CA VAL A 600 -22.46 -4.62 15.38
C VAL A 600 -21.37 -5.36 14.62
N TYR A 601 -20.12 -4.88 14.67
CA TYR A 601 -18.97 -5.52 13.99
C TYR A 601 -18.68 -6.92 14.54
N LEU A 602 -18.80 -7.08 15.86
CA LEU A 602 -18.58 -8.37 16.50
C LEU A 602 -19.73 -9.35 16.24
N ASN A 603 -20.97 -8.87 16.20
CA ASN A 603 -22.14 -9.67 15.86
C ASN A 603 -22.10 -10.15 14.42
N ALA A 604 -21.72 -9.29 13.47
CA ALA A 604 -21.47 -9.70 12.09
C ALA A 604 -20.39 -10.80 12.05
N SER A 605 -19.27 -10.59 12.76
CA SER A 605 -18.18 -11.57 12.84
C SER A 605 -18.62 -12.92 13.42
N ARG A 606 -19.47 -12.94 14.45
CA ARG A 606 -20.03 -14.17 15.02
C ARG A 606 -20.83 -14.99 13.99
N VAL A 607 -21.62 -14.33 13.15
CA VAL A 607 -22.35 -15.01 12.07
C VAL A 607 -21.39 -15.58 11.02
N ILE A 608 -20.34 -14.83 10.67
CA ILE A 608 -19.31 -15.29 9.73
C ILE A 608 -18.60 -16.52 10.29
N VAL A 609 -18.14 -16.47 11.55
CA VAL A 609 -17.44 -17.57 12.21
C VAL A 609 -18.35 -18.79 12.34
N ALA A 610 -19.62 -18.61 12.70
CA ALA A 610 -20.58 -19.73 12.74
C ALA A 610 -20.66 -20.45 11.38
N ARG A 611 -20.73 -19.71 10.27
CA ARG A 611 -20.74 -20.28 8.92
C ARG A 611 -19.40 -20.93 8.54
N VAL A 612 -18.27 -20.36 8.97
CA VAL A 612 -16.94 -20.94 8.77
C VAL A 612 -16.82 -22.27 9.50
N LEU A 613 -17.28 -22.36 10.75
CA LEU A 613 -17.26 -23.59 11.54
C LEU A 613 -18.19 -24.65 10.95
N GLU A 614 -19.38 -24.27 10.48
CA GLU A 614 -20.33 -25.17 9.82
C GLU A 614 -19.74 -25.86 8.59
N PHE A 615 -18.88 -25.16 7.83
CA PHE A 615 -18.26 -25.69 6.62
C PHE A 615 -16.88 -26.32 6.83
N GLN A 616 -16.32 -26.26 8.04
CA GLN A 616 -15.04 -26.87 8.31
C GLN A 616 -15.20 -28.40 8.32
N ASP A 617 -14.30 -29.12 7.67
CA ASP A 617 -14.35 -30.59 7.61
C ASP A 617 -14.02 -31.17 9.01
N ASP A 618 -15.05 -31.52 9.77
CA ASP A 618 -14.98 -32.10 11.12
C ASP A 618 -14.87 -33.64 11.10
N ILE A 619 -15.38 -34.26 10.02
CA ILE A 619 -15.24 -35.68 9.71
C ILE A 619 -14.29 -35.83 8.51
N PRO A 620 -13.34 -36.80 8.52
CA PRO A 620 -12.50 -37.08 7.36
C PRO A 620 -13.32 -37.19 6.09
N ARG A 621 -13.10 -36.23 5.18
CA ARG A 621 -13.87 -36.09 3.96
C ARG A 621 -13.20 -36.87 2.84
N PRO A 622 -13.84 -37.91 2.27
CA PRO A 622 -13.20 -38.73 1.27
C PRO A 622 -12.75 -37.91 0.07
N LEU A 623 -11.53 -38.18 -0.39
CA LEU A 623 -11.03 -37.66 -1.66
C LEU A 623 -11.75 -38.36 -2.82
N PRO A 624 -11.94 -37.69 -3.96
CA PRO A 624 -12.35 -38.35 -5.20
C PRO A 624 -11.37 -39.49 -5.55
N GLU A 625 -11.85 -40.59 -6.13
CA GLU A 625 -11.01 -41.77 -6.45
C GLU A 625 -9.75 -41.41 -7.24
N HIS A 626 -9.84 -40.47 -8.17
CA HIS A 626 -8.70 -39.99 -8.99
C HIS A 626 -7.69 -39.13 -8.23
N GLN A 627 -7.94 -38.80 -6.97
CA GLN A 627 -7.06 -38.02 -6.09
C GLN A 627 -6.48 -38.86 -4.93
N VAL A 628 -6.93 -40.10 -4.75
CA VAL A 628 -6.48 -40.94 -3.65
C VAL A 628 -5.03 -41.37 -3.88
N GLU A 629 -4.19 -41.20 -2.87
CA GLU A 629 -2.79 -41.64 -2.84
C GLU A 629 -2.58 -42.60 -1.65
N PRO A 630 -1.58 -43.50 -1.69
CA PRO A 630 -1.26 -44.35 -0.53
C PRO A 630 -1.00 -43.50 0.71
N GLY A 631 -1.80 -43.71 1.77
CA GLY A 631 -1.72 -42.92 3.01
C GLY A 631 -2.50 -41.60 3.01
N ARG A 632 -3.09 -41.20 1.88
CA ARG A 632 -3.92 -39.99 1.74
C ARG A 632 -5.24 -40.32 1.04
N THR A 633 -6.24 -40.63 1.85
CA THR A 633 -7.58 -41.03 1.38
C THR A 633 -8.68 -40.00 1.71
N HIS A 634 -8.41 -39.09 2.64
CA HIS A 634 -9.38 -38.10 3.14
C HIS A 634 -8.69 -36.76 3.45
N GLN A 635 -9.47 -35.69 3.47
CA GLN A 635 -9.08 -34.36 3.98
C GLN A 635 -9.77 -34.10 5.34
N VAL A 636 -9.08 -33.45 6.27
CA VAL A 636 -9.58 -33.14 7.64
C VAL A 636 -9.18 -31.72 8.02
N GLY A 637 -10.04 -31.01 8.74
CA GLY A 637 -9.71 -29.71 9.36
C GLY A 637 -9.68 -28.51 8.42
N GLY A 638 -9.88 -28.72 7.11
CA GLY A 638 -9.96 -27.68 6.10
C GLY A 638 -11.40 -27.28 5.74
N TRP A 639 -11.56 -26.71 4.55
CA TRP A 639 -12.87 -26.33 3.98
C TRP A 639 -13.02 -26.92 2.58
N SER A 640 -12.89 -28.24 2.47
CA SER A 640 -12.66 -28.94 1.22
C SER A 640 -13.81 -28.75 0.23
N ARG A 641 -13.48 -28.34 -0.99
CA ARG A 641 -14.43 -28.13 -2.08
C ARG A 641 -13.88 -28.61 -3.41
N MET A 642 -14.75 -28.82 -4.39
CA MET A 642 -14.28 -29.02 -5.76
C MET A 642 -13.63 -27.72 -6.26
N MET A 643 -12.34 -27.76 -6.60
CA MET A 643 -11.62 -26.54 -7.01
C MET A 643 -12.14 -25.99 -8.34
N VAL A 644 -12.08 -24.67 -8.50
CA VAL A 644 -12.54 -23.96 -9.72
C VAL A 644 -11.48 -24.01 -10.83
N PRO A 645 -11.85 -23.79 -12.12
CA PRO A 645 -10.87 -23.62 -13.18
C PRO A 645 -9.88 -22.51 -12.82
N GLY A 646 -8.57 -22.75 -13.00
CA GLY A 646 -7.49 -21.85 -12.56
C GLY A 646 -6.89 -22.17 -11.18
N HIS A 647 -7.60 -22.92 -10.33
CA HIS A 647 -7.02 -23.51 -9.10
C HIS A 647 -6.62 -24.97 -9.29
N CYS A 648 -7.19 -25.62 -10.30
CA CYS A 648 -6.85 -26.96 -10.75
C CYS A 648 -7.10 -27.02 -12.26
N HIS A 649 -6.12 -27.53 -13.01
CA HIS A 649 -6.21 -27.73 -14.47
C HIS A 649 -6.44 -29.19 -14.87
N CYS A 650 -6.53 -30.10 -13.90
CA CYS A 650 -6.86 -31.50 -14.13
C CYS A 650 -8.36 -31.68 -14.43
N GLU A 651 -8.69 -32.64 -15.29
CA GLU A 651 -10.06 -33.12 -15.51
C GLU A 651 -10.10 -34.64 -15.26
N PRO A 652 -10.93 -35.13 -14.31
CA PRO A 652 -11.75 -34.36 -13.38
C PRO A 652 -10.92 -33.52 -12.39
N ARG A 653 -11.47 -32.38 -11.96
CA ARG A 653 -10.80 -31.47 -11.01
C ARG A 653 -10.60 -32.12 -9.63
N HIS A 654 -9.54 -31.70 -8.95
CA HIS A 654 -9.24 -32.12 -7.59
C HIS A 654 -10.04 -31.33 -6.55
N ARG A 655 -10.21 -31.94 -5.37
CA ARG A 655 -10.82 -31.36 -4.18
C ARG A 655 -9.75 -30.72 -3.28
N GLY A 656 -10.05 -29.54 -2.75
CA GLY A 656 -9.21 -28.81 -1.80
C GLY A 656 -9.36 -27.30 -1.94
N ASN A 657 -8.29 -26.53 -1.68
CA ASN A 657 -8.31 -25.07 -1.74
C ASN A 657 -6.98 -24.47 -2.22
N ALA A 658 -7.02 -23.16 -2.54
CA ALA A 658 -5.82 -22.37 -2.75
C ALA A 658 -5.21 -21.93 -1.42
N ASN A 659 -3.89 -22.00 -1.30
CA ASN A 659 -3.15 -21.85 -0.05
C ASN A 659 -3.41 -20.50 0.66
N PHE A 660 -3.37 -19.39 -0.09
CA PHE A 660 -3.50 -18.04 0.42
C PHE A 660 -4.92 -17.74 0.92
N MET A 661 -5.94 -18.37 0.31
CA MET A 661 -7.31 -18.21 0.77
C MET A 661 -7.51 -18.82 2.16
N ILE A 662 -6.90 -19.98 2.41
CA ILE A 662 -6.89 -20.62 3.74
C ILE A 662 -6.15 -19.69 4.70
N ALA A 663 -4.95 -19.25 4.34
CA ALA A 663 -4.11 -18.44 5.20
C ALA A 663 -4.77 -17.11 5.62
N ILE A 664 -5.46 -16.41 4.71
CA ILE A 664 -6.23 -15.20 5.02
C ILE A 664 -7.36 -15.47 6.01
N LEU A 665 -8.07 -16.60 5.87
CA LEU A 665 -9.08 -17.00 6.85
C LEU A 665 -8.47 -17.28 8.23
N LEU A 666 -7.29 -17.92 8.29
CA LEU A 666 -6.59 -18.15 9.56
C LEU A 666 -6.22 -16.81 10.23
N SER A 667 -5.76 -15.80 9.48
CA SER A 667 -5.54 -14.45 10.02
C SER A 667 -6.83 -13.82 10.54
N GLY A 668 -7.95 -13.94 9.81
CA GLY A 668 -9.27 -13.47 10.27
C GLY A 668 -9.73 -14.14 11.58
N LEU A 669 -9.58 -15.47 11.68
CA LEU A 669 -9.88 -16.23 12.91
C LEU A 669 -8.98 -15.82 14.06
N LYS A 670 -7.69 -15.55 13.81
CA LYS A 670 -6.75 -15.03 14.82
C LYS A 670 -7.25 -13.72 15.42
N TYR A 671 -7.77 -12.80 14.61
CA TYR A 671 -8.18 -11.47 15.08
C TYR A 671 -9.51 -11.53 15.80
N TYR A 672 -10.44 -12.35 15.29
CA TYR A 672 -11.67 -12.68 16.00
C TYR A 672 -11.39 -13.30 17.38
N TYR A 673 -10.45 -14.25 17.46
CA TYR A 673 -10.04 -14.85 18.74
C TYR A 673 -9.40 -13.81 19.68
N ALA A 674 -8.55 -12.91 19.16
CA ALA A 674 -7.97 -11.84 19.97
C ALA A 674 -9.04 -10.92 20.60
N ALA A 675 -10.14 -10.68 19.90
CA ALA A 675 -11.26 -9.87 20.39
C ALA A 675 -12.19 -10.62 21.37
N THR A 676 -12.32 -11.94 21.24
CA THR A 676 -13.39 -12.72 21.91
C THR A 676 -12.91 -13.76 22.91
N GLY A 677 -11.72 -14.30 22.73
CA GLY A 677 -11.26 -15.50 23.43
C GLY A 677 -12.02 -16.78 23.04
N ASP A 678 -12.77 -16.79 21.93
CA ASP A 678 -13.62 -17.93 21.54
C ASP A 678 -12.80 -19.21 21.27
N PRO A 679 -12.93 -20.25 22.11
CA PRO A 679 -12.13 -21.47 21.97
C PRO A 679 -12.43 -22.23 20.68
N ALA A 680 -13.63 -22.10 20.10
CA ALA A 680 -13.98 -22.77 18.84
C ALA A 680 -13.23 -22.15 17.67
N ALA A 681 -13.10 -20.82 17.63
CA ALA A 681 -12.30 -20.13 16.61
C ALA A 681 -10.81 -20.50 16.70
N LYS A 682 -10.27 -20.61 17.93
CA LYS A 682 -8.90 -21.08 18.16
C LYS A 682 -8.69 -22.51 17.64
N ALA A 683 -9.59 -23.42 18.00
CA ALA A 683 -9.52 -24.82 17.54
C ALA A 683 -9.62 -24.92 16.01
N SER A 684 -10.54 -24.15 15.41
CA SER A 684 -10.71 -24.07 13.96
C SER A 684 -9.46 -23.58 13.24
N LEU A 685 -8.80 -22.54 13.76
CA LEU A 685 -7.55 -22.03 13.21
C LEU A 685 -6.44 -23.09 13.26
N ILE A 686 -6.26 -23.77 14.39
CA ILE A 686 -5.24 -24.82 14.54
C ILE A 686 -5.48 -25.95 13.54
N ALA A 687 -6.72 -26.43 13.41
CA ALA A 687 -7.08 -27.46 12.45
C ALA A 687 -6.82 -27.01 11.00
N GLY A 688 -7.19 -25.78 10.66
CA GLY A 688 -6.94 -25.20 9.34
C GLY A 688 -5.45 -24.99 9.04
N ALA A 689 -4.62 -24.73 10.06
CA ALA A 689 -3.17 -24.64 9.92
C ALA A 689 -2.55 -26.00 9.59
N TYR A 690 -2.98 -27.08 10.26
CA TYR A 690 -2.55 -28.44 9.89
C TYR A 690 -2.97 -28.78 8.45
N TYR A 691 -4.22 -28.53 8.10
CA TYR A 691 -4.73 -28.73 6.74
C TYR A 691 -3.90 -27.97 5.69
N LEU A 692 -3.52 -26.72 5.97
CA LEU A 692 -2.66 -25.94 5.08
C LEU A 692 -1.28 -26.59 4.87
N LEU A 693 -0.68 -27.14 5.92
CA LEU A 693 0.59 -27.86 5.81
C LEU A 693 0.42 -29.17 5.03
N ASP A 694 -0.55 -29.99 5.41
CA ASP A 694 -0.82 -31.30 4.80
C ASP A 694 -1.10 -31.18 3.31
N GLU A 695 -1.85 -30.15 2.91
CA GLU A 695 -2.32 -30.04 1.53
C GLU A 695 -1.46 -29.14 0.66
N CYS A 696 -0.62 -28.25 1.22
CA CYS A 696 0.06 -27.25 0.41
C CYS A 696 1.54 -27.06 0.72
N TYR A 697 2.09 -27.60 1.82
CA TYR A 697 3.49 -27.37 2.21
C TYR A 697 4.38 -28.58 1.95
N SER A 698 5.63 -28.33 1.56
CA SER A 698 6.67 -29.34 1.46
C SER A 698 7.88 -28.89 2.28
N GLU A 699 8.29 -29.72 3.24
CA GLU A 699 9.53 -29.52 4.00
C GLU A 699 10.76 -29.62 3.09
N GLU A 700 10.76 -30.60 2.17
CA GLU A 700 11.83 -30.80 1.18
C GLU A 700 12.08 -29.53 0.34
N VAL A 701 11.02 -28.90 -0.15
CA VAL A 701 11.13 -27.65 -0.91
C VAL A 701 11.27 -26.45 0.02
N SER A 702 10.89 -26.55 1.29
CA SER A 702 10.73 -25.44 2.23
C SER A 702 9.77 -24.37 1.69
N GLY A 703 8.63 -24.79 1.15
CA GLY A 703 7.70 -23.87 0.50
C GLY A 703 6.36 -24.50 0.13
N PHE A 704 5.50 -23.70 -0.50
CA PHE A 704 4.13 -24.09 -0.80
C PHE A 704 3.88 -24.32 -2.29
N ARG A 705 3.00 -25.25 -2.60
CA ARG A 705 2.27 -25.26 -3.88
C ARG A 705 1.06 -24.34 -3.81
N TYR A 706 0.60 -23.84 -4.95
CA TYR A 706 -0.48 -22.83 -5.02
C TYR A 706 -1.82 -23.35 -4.46
N THR A 707 -2.15 -24.62 -4.72
CA THR A 707 -3.40 -25.24 -4.26
C THR A 707 -3.18 -26.68 -3.80
N SER A 708 -4.19 -27.28 -3.16
CA SER A 708 -4.23 -28.70 -2.76
C SER A 708 -4.10 -29.70 -3.92
N CYS A 709 -4.09 -29.23 -5.18
CA CYS A 709 -3.99 -30.08 -6.36
C CYS A 709 -2.61 -30.79 -6.41
N PRO A 710 -2.55 -32.13 -6.46
CA PRO A 710 -1.29 -32.87 -6.56
C PRO A 710 -0.44 -32.54 -7.78
N ALA A 711 -1.08 -32.11 -8.89
CA ALA A 711 -0.39 -31.69 -10.10
C ALA A 711 0.26 -30.29 -10.01
N MET A 712 0.04 -29.54 -8.92
CA MET A 712 0.69 -28.25 -8.71
C MET A 712 2.06 -28.44 -8.07
N SER A 713 3.08 -27.89 -8.70
CA SER A 713 4.45 -27.92 -8.18
C SER A 713 4.58 -27.11 -6.89
N TYR A 714 5.41 -27.61 -5.97
CA TYR A 714 5.88 -26.84 -4.83
C TYR A 714 6.91 -25.79 -5.29
N SER A 715 6.94 -24.65 -4.60
CA SER A 715 7.90 -23.59 -4.84
C SER A 715 8.34 -22.95 -3.52
N ARG A 716 9.56 -22.43 -3.45
CA ARG A 716 10.06 -21.66 -2.29
C ARG A 716 9.40 -20.29 -2.23
N ASN A 717 8.14 -20.26 -1.79
CA ASN A 717 7.27 -19.09 -1.81
C ASN A 717 6.64 -18.79 -0.44
N ALA A 718 7.15 -19.41 0.63
CA ALA A 718 6.68 -19.11 1.98
C ALA A 718 6.81 -17.61 2.23
N SER A 719 5.75 -17.01 2.75
CA SER A 719 5.69 -15.56 2.93
C SER A 719 4.83 -15.22 4.15
N PRO A 720 4.91 -13.98 4.65
CA PRO A 720 4.15 -13.59 5.84
C PRO A 720 2.65 -13.92 5.76
N ILE A 721 1.97 -13.62 4.65
CA ILE A 721 0.55 -13.93 4.50
C ILE A 721 0.22 -15.43 4.63
N LEU A 722 1.10 -16.31 4.15
CA LEU A 722 0.90 -17.77 4.21
C LEU A 722 1.16 -18.34 5.61
N THR A 723 1.90 -17.63 6.45
CA THR A 723 2.45 -18.17 7.70
C THR A 723 1.94 -17.49 8.97
N GLU A 724 1.15 -16.41 8.86
CA GLU A 724 0.57 -15.73 10.03
C GLU A 724 -0.29 -16.67 10.90
N GLY A 725 -1.18 -17.45 10.30
CA GLY A 725 -1.96 -18.46 11.02
C GLY A 725 -1.11 -19.61 11.57
N ILE A 726 -0.05 -20.00 10.85
CA ILE A 726 0.90 -21.05 11.27
C ILE A 726 1.68 -20.60 12.51
N ALA A 727 2.15 -19.35 12.54
CA ALA A 727 2.87 -18.78 13.68
C ALA A 727 1.99 -18.74 14.93
N ALA A 728 0.72 -18.35 14.80
CA ALA A 728 -0.24 -18.38 15.90
C ALA A 728 -0.52 -19.81 16.39
N ALA A 729 -0.70 -20.77 15.47
CA ALA A 729 -0.89 -22.18 15.81
C ALA A 729 0.33 -22.72 16.57
N PHE A 730 1.54 -22.47 16.09
CA PHE A 730 2.79 -22.85 16.77
C PHE A 730 2.86 -22.28 18.19
N ARG A 731 2.57 -20.97 18.35
CA ARG A 731 2.56 -20.31 19.65
C ARG A 731 1.58 -20.96 20.64
N TRP A 732 0.46 -21.48 20.15
CA TRP A 732 -0.58 -22.08 21.00
C TRP A 732 -0.37 -23.56 21.30
N THR A 733 0.30 -24.31 20.42
CA THR A 733 0.45 -25.76 20.55
C THR A 733 1.87 -26.21 20.88
N GLY A 734 2.88 -25.45 20.50
CA GLY A 734 4.29 -25.86 20.54
C GLY A 734 4.64 -27.00 19.55
N ASP A 735 3.72 -27.39 18.67
CA ASP A 735 3.93 -28.49 17.74
C ASP A 735 4.97 -28.12 16.68
N GLN A 736 6.06 -28.91 16.63
CA GLN A 736 7.20 -28.68 15.76
C GLN A 736 6.87 -28.73 14.27
N ARG A 737 5.75 -29.35 13.87
CA ARG A 737 5.28 -29.31 12.46
C ARG A 737 5.08 -27.88 11.96
N PHE A 738 4.68 -26.95 12.84
CA PHE A 738 4.50 -25.55 12.48
C PHE A 738 5.80 -24.75 12.48
N ALA A 739 6.89 -25.25 13.07
CA ALA A 739 8.16 -24.55 13.14
C ALA A 739 8.85 -24.47 11.77
N HIS A 740 8.81 -25.55 10.98
CA HIS A 740 9.56 -25.65 9.73
C HIS A 740 9.23 -24.54 8.70
N PRO A 741 7.95 -24.21 8.42
CA PRO A 741 7.60 -23.06 7.58
C PRO A 741 8.16 -21.71 8.08
N LEU A 742 8.33 -21.55 9.40
CA LEU A 742 8.76 -20.30 10.03
C LEU A 742 10.28 -20.13 10.02
N ILE A 743 11.04 -21.20 10.29
CA ILE A 743 12.50 -21.13 10.42
C ILE A 743 13.27 -21.58 9.17
N HIS A 744 12.63 -22.32 8.27
CA HIS A 744 13.22 -22.73 6.99
C HIS A 744 12.48 -22.13 5.79
N GLY A 745 11.15 -22.11 5.84
CA GLY A 745 10.32 -21.56 4.75
C GLY A 745 10.52 -20.07 4.55
N LEU A 746 10.20 -19.25 5.56
CA LEU A 746 10.31 -17.79 5.48
C LEU A 746 11.72 -17.31 5.12
N PRO A 747 12.80 -17.81 5.73
CA PRO A 747 14.14 -17.36 5.36
C PRO A 747 14.59 -17.86 3.98
N ALA A 748 14.00 -18.93 3.44
CA ALA A 748 14.26 -19.39 2.07
C ALA A 748 13.61 -18.50 1.00
N ASN A 749 12.66 -17.64 1.38
CA ASN A 749 11.96 -16.73 0.49
C ASN A 749 11.81 -15.33 1.10
N GLU A 750 12.94 -14.66 1.27
CA GLU A 750 12.98 -13.28 1.79
C GLU A 750 12.64 -12.20 0.76
N ARG A 751 12.36 -12.61 -0.47
CA ARG A 751 11.95 -11.65 -1.48
C ARG A 751 10.54 -11.22 -1.17
N GLY A 752 10.36 -9.91 -0.98
CA GLY A 752 9.06 -9.29 -1.17
C GLY A 752 8.49 -9.70 -2.53
N SER A 753 7.16 -9.74 -2.64
CA SER A 753 6.54 -10.04 -3.92
C SER A 753 6.84 -8.96 -4.96
N ALA A 754 6.88 -9.35 -6.24
CA ALA A 754 6.80 -8.41 -7.35
C ALA A 754 5.40 -7.77 -7.47
N TYR A 755 4.39 -8.43 -6.87
CA TYR A 755 3.06 -7.90 -6.57
C TYR A 755 3.11 -6.99 -5.33
N SER A 756 2.10 -6.15 -5.07
CA SER A 756 2.05 -5.21 -3.91
C SER A 756 2.83 -5.71 -2.69
N GLY A 757 3.89 -4.98 -2.31
CA GLY A 757 4.72 -5.33 -1.16
C GLY A 757 4.00 -5.19 0.18
N ALA A 758 2.80 -4.57 0.20
CA ALA A 758 2.08 -4.26 1.43
C ALA A 758 1.76 -5.49 2.27
N TYR A 759 1.29 -6.59 1.67
CA TYR A 759 0.91 -7.75 2.47
C TYR A 759 2.09 -8.32 3.27
N TYR A 760 3.31 -8.24 2.73
CA TYR A 760 4.51 -8.73 3.38
C TYR A 760 4.75 -7.97 4.68
N TYR A 761 4.68 -6.64 4.63
CA TYR A 761 4.91 -5.77 5.78
C TYR A 761 3.68 -5.56 6.66
N ARG A 762 2.47 -5.89 6.18
CA ARG A 762 1.24 -5.92 6.97
C ARG A 762 1.18 -7.14 7.88
N CYS A 763 1.56 -8.32 7.36
CA CYS A 763 1.54 -9.57 8.13
C CYS A 763 2.85 -9.82 8.90
N GLY A 764 3.99 -9.39 8.36
CA GLY A 764 5.33 -9.62 8.93
C GLY A 764 5.43 -9.29 10.42
N PRO A 765 5.12 -8.05 10.86
CA PRO A 765 5.19 -7.64 12.26
C PRO A 765 4.50 -8.55 13.27
N ARG A 766 3.37 -9.15 12.88
CA ARG A 766 2.55 -10.02 13.73
C ARG A 766 3.16 -11.41 13.86
N ILE A 767 3.81 -11.88 12.79
CA ILE A 767 4.55 -13.13 12.78
C ILE A 767 5.80 -13.00 13.63
N LEU A 768 6.52 -11.88 13.49
CA LEU A 768 7.69 -11.59 14.32
C LEU A 768 7.32 -11.59 15.82
N ALA A 769 6.16 -11.06 16.18
CA ALA A 769 5.64 -11.12 17.56
C ALA A 769 5.42 -12.55 18.02
N ASP A 770 4.73 -13.37 17.21
CA ASP A 770 4.48 -14.77 17.54
C ASP A 770 5.78 -15.58 17.63
N MET A 771 6.71 -15.40 16.69
CA MET A 771 8.04 -16.05 16.70
C MET A 771 8.86 -15.64 17.92
N LYS A 772 8.91 -14.34 18.23
CA LYS A 772 9.63 -13.82 19.41
C LYS A 772 9.08 -14.41 20.70
N ALA A 773 7.75 -14.55 20.83
CA ALA A 773 7.10 -15.08 22.01
C ALA A 773 7.48 -16.55 22.33
N VAL A 774 8.01 -17.28 21.34
CA VAL A 774 8.42 -18.69 21.47
C VAL A 774 9.91 -18.90 21.18
N GLY A 775 10.70 -17.82 21.08
CA GLY A 775 12.14 -17.87 20.90
C GLY A 775 12.61 -18.31 19.50
N LEU A 776 11.76 -18.23 18.48
CA LEU A 776 12.18 -18.46 17.09
C LEU A 776 12.80 -17.20 16.48
N LYS A 777 13.76 -17.42 15.58
CA LYS A 777 14.47 -16.37 14.82
C LYS A 777 14.14 -16.45 13.33
N TRP A 778 14.35 -15.33 12.63
CA TRP A 778 14.31 -15.25 11.17
C TRP A 778 15.67 -14.78 10.68
N ASP A 779 16.48 -15.70 10.16
CA ASP A 779 17.80 -15.38 9.62
C ASP A 779 18.13 -16.26 8.39
N SER A 780 18.03 -15.68 7.19
CA SER A 780 18.36 -16.40 5.94
C SER A 780 19.84 -16.59 5.71
N SER A 781 20.72 -15.88 6.43
CA SER A 781 22.17 -16.01 6.24
C SER A 781 22.69 -17.40 6.65
N THR A 782 21.89 -18.13 7.42
CA THR A 782 22.17 -19.51 7.84
C THR A 782 21.71 -20.58 6.85
N ILE A 783 21.00 -20.21 5.77
CA ILE A 783 20.61 -21.18 4.74
C ILE A 783 21.80 -21.43 3.83
N ILE A 784 22.38 -22.63 3.96
CA ILE A 784 23.42 -23.12 3.06
C ILE A 784 22.77 -23.40 1.69
N PRO A 785 23.26 -22.79 0.58
CA PRO A 785 22.79 -23.13 -0.77
C PRO A 785 22.89 -24.64 -0.98
N GLU A 786 21.81 -25.27 -1.46
CA GLU A 786 21.86 -26.71 -1.73
C GLU A 786 22.92 -26.98 -2.81
N ALA A 787 23.89 -27.83 -2.47
CA ALA A 787 25.00 -28.18 -3.35
C ALA A 787 24.49 -28.97 -4.56
N PHE A 788 25.09 -28.76 -5.73
CA PHE A 788 24.79 -29.53 -6.93
C PHE A 788 24.97 -31.03 -6.70
N LYS A 789 23.93 -31.79 -7.02
CA LYS A 789 23.95 -33.26 -7.01
C LYS A 789 24.00 -33.74 -8.46
N LYS A 790 25.02 -34.54 -8.80
CA LYS A 790 25.15 -35.11 -10.15
C LYS A 790 23.94 -35.99 -10.45
N PRO A 791 23.27 -35.83 -11.60
CA PRO A 791 22.18 -36.71 -11.97
C PRO A 791 22.73 -38.10 -12.33
N GLN A 792 21.94 -39.14 -12.06
CA GLN A 792 22.37 -40.53 -12.23
C GLN A 792 22.84 -40.86 -13.66
N TRP A 793 22.27 -40.21 -14.69
CA TRP A 793 22.69 -40.41 -16.07
C TRP A 793 24.11 -39.89 -16.33
N LEU A 794 24.52 -38.81 -15.65
CA LEU A 794 25.84 -38.21 -15.80
C LEU A 794 26.90 -39.05 -15.07
N GLU A 795 26.55 -39.60 -13.91
CA GLU A 795 27.42 -40.54 -13.19
C GLU A 795 27.69 -41.82 -13.99
N LYS A 796 26.73 -42.24 -14.82
CA LYS A 796 26.81 -43.44 -15.66
C LYS A 796 27.30 -43.15 -17.09
N ALA A 797 27.52 -41.90 -17.46
CA ALA A 797 27.88 -41.52 -18.82
C ALA A 797 29.30 -41.97 -19.16
N LYS A 798 29.44 -42.74 -20.25
CA LYS A 798 30.73 -43.22 -20.73
C LYS A 798 31.52 -42.05 -21.34
N ASN A 799 32.80 -41.91 -20.95
CA ASN A 799 33.72 -40.91 -21.47
C ASN A 799 33.15 -39.47 -21.46
N ALA A 800 32.37 -39.13 -20.43
CA ALA A 800 31.73 -37.82 -20.33
C ALA A 800 32.76 -36.69 -20.19
N VAL A 801 32.73 -35.74 -21.11
CA VAL A 801 33.53 -34.51 -21.06
C VAL A 801 32.63 -33.38 -20.56
N VAL A 802 32.79 -33.01 -19.29
CA VAL A 802 32.08 -31.88 -18.67
C VAL A 802 32.88 -30.60 -18.91
N VAL A 803 32.23 -29.58 -19.42
CA VAL A 803 32.83 -28.28 -19.73
C VAL A 803 32.08 -27.21 -18.95
N GLN A 804 32.73 -26.61 -17.96
CA GLN A 804 32.15 -25.55 -17.14
C GLN A 804 31.98 -24.27 -17.98
N ALA A 805 30.86 -23.58 -17.81
CA ALA A 805 30.54 -22.39 -18.60
C ALA A 805 31.58 -21.29 -18.37
N GLU A 806 32.03 -21.11 -17.12
CA GLU A 806 33.03 -20.14 -16.72
C GLU A 806 34.45 -20.41 -17.26
N ASP A 807 34.71 -21.62 -17.76
CA ASP A 807 36.01 -22.03 -18.31
C ASP A 807 36.15 -21.69 -19.81
N PHE A 808 35.34 -20.77 -20.34
CA PHE A 808 35.50 -20.31 -21.72
C PHE A 808 36.90 -19.72 -21.93
N SER A 809 37.57 -20.12 -23.01
CA SER A 809 38.92 -19.67 -23.33
C SER A 809 38.92 -18.34 -24.08
N ARG A 810 37.82 -18.04 -24.80
CA ARG A 810 37.64 -16.79 -25.54
C ARG A 810 36.18 -16.33 -25.53
N GLN A 811 35.98 -15.03 -25.65
CA GLN A 811 34.68 -14.42 -25.92
C GLN A 811 34.84 -13.28 -26.92
N GLY A 812 33.76 -12.90 -27.62
CA GLY A 812 33.77 -11.75 -28.51
C GLY A 812 32.38 -11.26 -28.90
N GLY A 813 32.26 -9.97 -29.20
CA GLY A 813 30.97 -9.33 -29.51
C GLY A 813 30.12 -8.96 -28.30
N GLY A 814 30.69 -8.96 -27.09
CA GLY A 814 30.05 -8.59 -25.82
C GLY A 814 30.87 -9.07 -24.62
N GLU A 815 30.36 -8.85 -23.40
CA GLU A 815 30.95 -9.37 -22.16
C GLU A 815 29.90 -10.03 -21.25
N CYS A 816 30.28 -11.16 -20.63
CA CYS A 816 29.48 -11.85 -19.62
C CYS A 816 30.10 -11.75 -18.23
N GLN A 817 29.31 -12.08 -17.21
CA GLN A 817 29.77 -12.13 -15.82
C GLN A 817 29.86 -13.57 -15.32
N LYS A 818 30.90 -13.87 -14.54
CA LYS A 818 31.06 -15.12 -13.80
C LYS A 818 30.50 -14.93 -12.39
N ILE A 819 29.47 -15.68 -12.01
CA ILE A 819 28.78 -15.52 -10.72
C ILE A 819 28.89 -16.82 -9.90
N SER A 820 29.42 -16.74 -8.69
CA SER A 820 29.46 -17.84 -7.72
C SER A 820 28.25 -17.87 -6.79
N GLY A 821 28.07 -18.96 -6.04
CA GLY A 821 27.10 -19.04 -4.94
C GLY A 821 25.65 -19.25 -5.40
N ARG A 822 25.45 -19.71 -6.63
CA ARG A 822 24.13 -20.03 -7.17
C ARG A 822 23.68 -21.40 -6.65
N PRO A 823 22.56 -21.49 -5.92
CA PRO A 823 22.05 -22.78 -5.44
C PRO A 823 21.80 -23.74 -6.60
N GLY A 824 22.27 -24.99 -6.50
CA GLY A 824 22.11 -26.00 -7.54
C GLY A 824 23.03 -25.88 -8.76
N ALA A 825 23.93 -24.89 -8.83
CA ALA A 825 24.99 -24.84 -9.85
C ALA A 825 26.19 -25.69 -9.42
N TRP A 826 26.88 -26.34 -10.37
CA TRP A 826 28.06 -27.16 -10.06
C TRP A 826 29.32 -26.30 -9.79
N GLY A 827 29.35 -25.06 -10.28
CA GLY A 827 30.46 -24.14 -10.09
C GLY A 827 30.04 -22.68 -10.07
N GLN A 828 30.80 -21.85 -10.77
CA GLN A 828 30.32 -20.53 -11.16
C GLN A 828 29.40 -20.68 -12.37
N ILE A 829 28.62 -19.64 -12.64
CA ILE A 829 27.79 -19.60 -13.83
C ILE A 829 28.22 -18.43 -14.69
N VAL A 830 27.97 -18.54 -15.98
CA VAL A 830 27.93 -17.40 -16.89
C VAL A 830 26.55 -16.76 -16.81
N SER A 831 26.50 -15.46 -16.52
CA SER A 831 25.28 -14.66 -16.49
C SER A 831 25.49 -13.32 -17.20
N TYR A 832 24.44 -12.48 -17.26
CA TYR A 832 24.40 -11.24 -18.06
C TYR A 832 24.64 -11.45 -19.56
N TRP A 833 24.57 -12.69 -20.04
CA TRP A 833 24.74 -13.06 -21.43
C TRP A 833 23.48 -12.79 -22.28
N HIS A 834 22.95 -11.57 -22.19
CA HIS A 834 21.78 -11.06 -22.92
C HIS A 834 22.00 -9.66 -23.50
N ALA A 835 22.96 -8.90 -22.95
CA ALA A 835 23.15 -7.49 -23.27
C ALA A 835 23.46 -7.27 -24.76
N ASP A 836 24.26 -8.16 -25.35
CA ASP A 836 24.71 -8.05 -26.73
C ASP A 836 24.30 -9.28 -27.55
N ILE A 837 23.41 -9.08 -28.53
CA ILE A 837 23.06 -10.11 -29.52
C ILE A 837 24.25 -10.31 -30.46
N GLY A 838 24.64 -11.57 -30.66
CA GLY A 838 25.86 -11.96 -31.38
C GLY A 838 27.07 -12.20 -30.48
N HIS A 839 26.99 -11.90 -29.18
CA HIS A 839 28.05 -12.23 -28.21
C HIS A 839 28.26 -13.74 -28.16
N TRP A 840 29.49 -14.19 -28.41
CA TRP A 840 29.85 -15.60 -28.41
C TRP A 840 30.88 -15.92 -27.34
N LEU A 841 30.78 -17.15 -26.82
CA LEU A 841 31.72 -17.78 -25.91
C LEU A 841 32.29 -19.02 -26.58
N GLU A 842 33.57 -19.28 -26.38
CA GLU A 842 34.27 -20.42 -26.95
C GLU A 842 35.13 -21.14 -25.91
N TRP A 843 35.12 -22.48 -25.97
CA TRP A 843 35.83 -23.38 -25.08
C TRP A 843 36.77 -24.28 -25.88
N ASP A 844 37.99 -24.47 -25.36
CA ASP A 844 38.93 -25.48 -25.82
C ASP A 844 38.70 -26.78 -25.03
N ILE A 845 38.41 -27.87 -25.71
CA ILE A 845 38.07 -29.16 -25.09
C ILE A 845 38.99 -30.27 -25.59
N VAL A 846 39.16 -31.32 -24.79
CA VAL A 846 39.92 -32.53 -25.16
C VAL A 846 38.99 -33.73 -25.17
N ILE A 847 38.85 -34.35 -26.34
CA ILE A 847 38.07 -35.56 -26.54
C ILE A 847 38.96 -36.80 -26.27
N PRO A 848 38.56 -37.71 -25.37
CA PRO A 848 39.42 -38.80 -24.92
C PRO A 848 39.53 -39.96 -25.93
N GLU A 849 38.50 -40.17 -26.74
CA GLU A 849 38.38 -41.30 -27.67
C GLU A 849 37.55 -40.91 -28.90
N ASP A 850 37.89 -41.47 -30.07
CA ASP A 850 37.09 -41.33 -31.28
C ASP A 850 35.67 -41.88 -31.05
N GLY A 851 34.64 -41.17 -31.50
CA GLY A 851 33.27 -41.67 -31.40
C GLY A 851 32.22 -40.61 -31.66
N ASN A 852 30.96 -41.02 -31.50
CA ASN A 852 29.82 -40.12 -31.55
C ASN A 852 29.48 -39.63 -30.15
N TYR A 853 29.30 -38.33 -29.99
CA TYR A 853 28.99 -37.69 -28.71
C TYR A 853 27.67 -36.92 -28.80
N ALA A 854 26.83 -37.06 -27.77
CA ALA A 854 25.65 -36.24 -27.57
C ALA A 854 25.95 -35.08 -26.60
N VAL A 855 25.34 -33.92 -26.85
CA VAL A 855 25.52 -32.73 -26.01
C VAL A 855 24.31 -32.54 -25.11
N ARG A 856 24.55 -32.29 -23.82
CA ARG A 856 23.53 -31.83 -22.87
C ARG A 856 23.99 -30.59 -22.14
N PHE A 857 23.13 -29.58 -22.09
CA PHE A 857 23.36 -28.29 -21.45
C PHE A 857 22.68 -28.26 -20.10
N HIS A 858 23.34 -27.69 -19.10
CA HIS A 858 22.75 -27.33 -17.80
C HIS A 858 22.60 -25.81 -17.73
N TYR A 859 21.37 -25.34 -17.59
CA TYR A 859 21.06 -23.92 -17.71
C TYR A 859 19.82 -23.52 -16.90
N ALA A 860 19.67 -22.22 -16.69
CA ALA A 860 18.47 -21.60 -16.16
C ALA A 860 18.13 -20.31 -16.93
N THR A 861 16.85 -20.02 -17.15
CA THR A 861 16.43 -18.74 -17.74
C THR A 861 14.98 -18.39 -17.38
N ALA A 862 14.72 -17.11 -17.11
CA ALA A 862 13.36 -16.57 -17.06
C ALA A 862 12.85 -16.10 -18.43
N SER A 863 13.72 -16.07 -19.45
CA SER A 863 13.34 -15.62 -20.78
C SER A 863 12.45 -16.66 -21.47
N PRO A 864 11.36 -16.24 -22.13
CA PRO A 864 10.53 -17.13 -22.92
C PRO A 864 11.22 -17.61 -24.21
N GLU A 865 12.25 -16.92 -24.70
CA GLU A 865 12.82 -17.10 -26.05
C GLU A 865 14.36 -17.04 -26.09
N ALA A 866 15.03 -17.60 -25.09
CA ALA A 866 16.49 -17.68 -25.08
C ALA A 866 17.00 -18.62 -26.20
N ARG A 867 17.89 -18.11 -27.07
CA ARG A 867 18.33 -18.82 -28.30
C ARG A 867 19.85 -18.79 -28.49
N ARG A 868 20.46 -19.93 -28.86
CA ARG A 868 21.91 -20.03 -29.08
C ARG A 868 22.26 -20.85 -30.33
N ASP A 869 23.30 -20.44 -31.06
CA ASP A 869 23.97 -21.34 -32.02
C ASP A 869 25.00 -22.21 -31.28
N PHE A 870 25.25 -23.43 -31.74
CA PHE A 870 26.28 -24.34 -31.21
C PHE A 870 27.18 -24.85 -32.35
N LEU A 871 28.46 -24.50 -32.29
CA LEU A 871 29.45 -24.83 -33.32
C LEU A 871 30.56 -25.71 -32.75
N VAL A 872 31.04 -26.64 -33.56
CA VAL A 872 32.19 -27.51 -33.29
C VAL A 872 33.28 -27.18 -34.31
N ASN A 873 34.49 -26.85 -33.86
CA ASN A 873 35.61 -26.44 -34.71
C ASN A 873 35.24 -25.31 -35.69
N GLY A 874 34.40 -24.38 -35.25
CA GLY A 874 33.92 -23.25 -36.05
C GLY A 874 32.87 -23.60 -37.11
N GLN A 875 32.33 -24.82 -37.12
CA GLN A 875 31.30 -25.26 -38.06
C GLN A 875 30.04 -25.73 -37.32
N LEU A 876 28.87 -25.53 -37.92
CA LEU A 876 27.63 -26.11 -37.42
C LEU A 876 27.68 -27.64 -37.64
N PRO A 877 27.55 -28.47 -36.59
CA PRO A 877 27.56 -29.92 -36.75
C PRO A 877 26.32 -30.43 -37.50
N CYS A 878 25.21 -29.69 -37.44
CA CYS A 878 24.00 -29.89 -38.24
C CYS A 878 23.18 -28.60 -38.28
N PRO A 879 22.17 -28.48 -39.17
CA PRO A 879 21.25 -27.33 -39.19
C PRO A 879 20.51 -27.10 -37.86
N GLN A 880 20.19 -28.16 -37.10
CA GLN A 880 19.47 -28.06 -35.82
C GLN A 880 20.34 -27.51 -34.68
N ALA A 881 21.65 -27.40 -34.88
CA ALA A 881 22.56 -26.73 -33.97
C ALA A 881 22.58 -25.20 -34.15
N GLU A 882 21.89 -24.69 -35.18
CA GLU A 882 21.62 -23.27 -35.35
C GLU A 882 20.34 -22.90 -34.57
N ASN A 883 20.38 -21.75 -33.88
CA ASN A 883 19.23 -21.13 -33.24
C ASN A 883 18.46 -22.04 -32.24
N ILE A 884 19.21 -22.83 -31.46
CA ILE A 884 18.71 -23.76 -30.44
C ILE A 884 17.90 -22.99 -29.41
N ALA A 885 16.65 -23.42 -29.19
CA ALA A 885 15.80 -22.87 -28.15
C ALA A 885 16.12 -23.45 -26.78
N PHE A 886 16.22 -22.56 -25.79
CA PHE A 886 16.32 -22.84 -24.36
C PHE A 886 15.04 -22.36 -23.67
N PRO A 887 14.06 -23.26 -23.44
CA PRO A 887 12.81 -22.90 -22.80
C PRO A 887 13.01 -22.28 -21.40
N ALA A 888 12.11 -21.37 -21.02
CA ALA A 888 12.06 -20.79 -19.69
C ALA A 888 12.01 -21.86 -18.61
N THR A 889 12.87 -21.72 -17.60
CA THR A 889 12.94 -22.58 -16.42
C THR A 889 12.43 -21.90 -15.15
N GLY A 890 11.99 -20.64 -15.26
CA GLY A 890 11.34 -19.87 -14.20
C GLY A 890 12.19 -18.72 -13.66
N SER A 891 13.51 -18.88 -13.59
CA SER A 891 14.43 -17.85 -13.08
C SER A 891 15.86 -18.03 -13.64
N PHE A 892 16.76 -17.08 -13.39
CA PHE A 892 18.18 -17.15 -13.76
C PHE A 892 19.03 -17.86 -12.69
N GLY A 893 18.61 -19.04 -12.23
CA GLY A 893 19.38 -19.87 -11.29
C GLY A 893 19.40 -19.30 -9.86
N MET A 894 18.27 -18.80 -9.38
CA MET A 894 18.11 -18.28 -8.01
C MET A 894 17.67 -19.39 -7.04
N ASN A 895 17.25 -20.55 -7.55
CA ASN A 895 16.77 -21.73 -6.85
C ASN A 895 17.39 -22.99 -7.50
N PRO A 896 17.72 -24.06 -6.74
CA PRO A 896 18.21 -25.31 -7.32
C PRO A 896 17.26 -25.95 -8.36
N LEU A 897 15.96 -25.70 -8.25
CA LEU A 897 14.93 -26.20 -9.19
C LEU A 897 14.83 -25.39 -10.49
N ASP A 898 15.46 -24.23 -10.57
CA ASP A 898 15.47 -23.42 -11.81
C ASP A 898 16.37 -24.04 -12.88
N TRP A 899 17.22 -25.00 -12.50
CA TRP A 899 18.19 -25.60 -13.40
C TRP A 899 17.56 -26.75 -14.17
N ASN A 900 17.75 -26.76 -15.49
CA ASN A 900 17.24 -27.80 -16.36
C ASN A 900 18.34 -28.34 -17.28
N TYR A 901 18.14 -29.57 -17.75
CA TYR A 901 18.97 -30.19 -18.76
C TYR A 901 18.32 -30.12 -20.14
N ARG A 902 19.04 -29.59 -21.12
CA ARG A 902 18.62 -29.56 -22.52
C ARG A 902 19.55 -30.44 -23.35
N ALA A 903 19.01 -31.43 -24.05
CA ALA A 903 19.78 -32.17 -25.05
C ALA A 903 19.78 -31.43 -26.38
N LEU A 904 20.90 -31.49 -27.11
CA LEU A 904 20.93 -31.16 -28.53
C LEU A 904 20.40 -32.37 -29.32
N VAL A 905 19.34 -32.17 -30.11
CA VAL A 905 18.61 -33.25 -30.77
C VAL A 905 18.54 -33.06 -32.29
N ASP A 906 18.36 -34.17 -33.01
CA ASP A 906 18.11 -34.21 -34.45
C ASP A 906 16.66 -33.84 -34.82
N ALA A 907 16.31 -33.93 -36.12
CA ALA A 907 14.96 -33.64 -36.62
C ALA A 907 13.89 -34.58 -36.03
N GLU A 908 14.28 -35.79 -35.66
CA GLU A 908 13.44 -36.82 -35.05
C GLU A 908 13.38 -36.71 -33.52
N LYS A 909 13.95 -35.65 -32.92
CA LYS A 909 14.04 -35.38 -31.47
C LYS A 909 14.84 -36.43 -30.69
N LYS A 910 15.80 -37.10 -31.33
CA LYS A 910 16.76 -38.00 -30.67
C LYS A 910 18.06 -37.26 -30.41
N ASP A 911 18.84 -37.72 -29.41
CA ASP A 911 20.14 -37.15 -29.09
C ASP A 911 21.03 -37.10 -30.36
N LEU A 912 21.51 -35.90 -30.71
CA LEU A 912 22.30 -35.69 -31.91
C LEU A 912 23.68 -36.33 -31.75
N ALA A 913 24.00 -37.27 -32.62
CA ALA A 913 25.32 -37.92 -32.69
C ALA A 913 26.34 -37.00 -33.39
N ILE A 914 27.24 -36.37 -32.62
CA ILE A 914 28.32 -35.54 -33.16
C ILE A 914 29.60 -36.38 -33.28
N PRO A 915 30.13 -36.63 -34.49
CA PRO A 915 31.36 -37.38 -34.65
C PRO A 915 32.56 -36.53 -34.23
N LEU A 916 33.28 -36.96 -33.19
CA LEU A 916 34.47 -36.30 -32.69
C LEU A 916 35.65 -37.28 -32.69
N ARG A 917 36.84 -36.76 -33.01
CA ARG A 917 38.09 -37.52 -32.95
C ARG A 917 38.77 -37.26 -31.62
N LYS A 918 39.56 -38.20 -31.15
CA LYS A 918 40.44 -38.03 -30.01
C LYS A 918 41.38 -36.86 -30.27
N GLY A 919 41.45 -35.92 -29.32
CA GLY A 919 42.31 -34.75 -29.43
C GLY A 919 41.60 -33.45 -29.07
N ARG A 920 42.21 -32.32 -29.47
CA ARG A 920 41.70 -30.98 -29.15
C ARG A 920 40.63 -30.55 -30.15
N HIS A 921 39.54 -30.00 -29.63
CA HIS A 921 38.43 -29.42 -30.39
C HIS A 921 38.05 -28.07 -29.78
N THR A 922 37.41 -27.20 -30.57
CA THR A 922 36.77 -26.00 -30.04
C THR A 922 35.26 -26.13 -30.10
N ILE A 923 34.59 -25.66 -29.04
CA ILE A 923 33.13 -25.50 -29.00
C ILE A 923 32.82 -24.03 -28.88
N ARG A 924 31.93 -23.50 -29.72
CA ARG A 924 31.49 -22.11 -29.65
C ARG A 924 29.98 -22.04 -29.54
N MET A 925 29.49 -21.20 -28.63
CA MET A 925 28.08 -20.85 -28.54
C MET A 925 27.87 -19.36 -28.79
N ILE A 926 26.85 -19.00 -29.56
CA ILE A 926 26.58 -17.61 -29.97
C ILE A 926 25.21 -17.18 -29.46
N ASN A 927 25.12 -16.03 -28.79
CA ASN A 927 23.85 -15.45 -28.38
C ASN A 927 23.02 -14.99 -29.60
N LYS A 928 21.86 -15.59 -29.80
CA LYS A 928 20.92 -15.20 -30.87
C LYS A 928 19.71 -14.44 -30.36
N ASN A 929 19.34 -14.67 -29.12
CA ASN A 929 18.26 -13.95 -28.46
C ASN A 929 18.32 -14.17 -26.94
N ASP A 930 18.10 -13.08 -26.19
CA ASP A 930 17.81 -13.04 -24.75
C ASP A 930 18.82 -13.76 -23.82
N GLY A 931 18.54 -13.77 -22.52
CA GLY A 931 19.45 -14.21 -21.46
C GLY A 931 19.41 -15.69 -21.14
N LEU A 932 20.59 -16.19 -20.77
CA LEU A 932 20.81 -17.55 -20.32
C LEU A 932 21.78 -17.52 -19.14
N ALA A 933 21.32 -17.97 -17.96
CA ALA A 933 22.23 -18.34 -16.88
C ALA A 933 22.76 -19.74 -17.20
N PHE A 934 24.03 -19.83 -17.59
CA PHE A 934 24.63 -21.04 -18.14
C PHE A 934 25.65 -21.61 -17.15
N ASP A 935 25.51 -22.89 -16.79
CA ASP A 935 26.34 -23.56 -15.77
C ASP A 935 27.40 -24.45 -16.42
N PHE A 936 27.00 -25.46 -17.19
CA PHE A 936 27.94 -26.30 -17.94
C PHE A 936 27.26 -26.99 -19.12
N PHE A 937 28.05 -27.58 -19.99
CA PHE A 937 27.57 -28.61 -20.92
C PHE A 937 28.41 -29.86 -20.85
N VAL A 938 27.84 -30.98 -21.26
CA VAL A 938 28.48 -32.29 -21.24
C VAL A 938 28.38 -32.93 -22.61
N LEU A 939 29.51 -33.44 -23.08
CA LEU A 939 29.60 -34.34 -24.23
C LEU A 939 29.65 -35.78 -23.72
N CYS A 940 28.60 -36.55 -23.98
CA CYS A 940 28.49 -37.96 -23.57
C CYS A 940 28.69 -38.85 -24.79
N GLN A 941 29.59 -39.83 -24.72
CA GLN A 941 29.78 -40.79 -25.81
C GLN A 941 28.54 -41.71 -25.91
N LEU A 942 27.99 -41.85 -27.12
CA LEU A 942 26.81 -42.67 -27.42
C LEU A 942 27.12 -44.16 -27.58
#